data_AF-A0A5C7J8V7-F1
#
_entry.id   AF-A0A5C7J8V7-F1
#
_cell.length_a   1.000
_cell.length_b   1.000
_cell.length_c   1.000
_cell.angle_alpha   90.00
_cell.angle_beta   90.00
_cell.angle_gamma   90.00
#
_symmetry.space_group_name_H-M   'P 1'
#
loop_
_entity.id
_entity.type
_entity.pdbx_description
1 polymer ?
#
loop_
_entity_poly.entity_id
_entity_poly.type
_entity_poly.pdbx_seq_one_letter_code
_entity_poly.pdbx_strand_id
1 'polypeptide(L)'
;MTGTEIKTAYRKLKSYVYYDKTDLRLRERLAKFECSDKFLDNLKAVQEVAGAEQPALDKRFKQWLEQIRYRVVPKKLRPARPAESPDDEPEGKYITNVTSAPAVEVEAVNYFFDGPVELHLIAVLWLMREGRHLDATFLPECCGSRLSPKLHEEDDDSLQLFAKYHEQYSRWRDTGIRKAKHLLVEERRNVAILGLDLREYFYRVDLDFGELRSVLQSAGVLVDKAPLLDCIEAIGKAYRDCISPLLSRTHIELPESVAGLPIGLCSSLVLANWYLQEFDAEVLKSVRPAYYGRYVDDILLVVPAGQDPSKGDGSPVAEFINDILVRPGLLSPPEKGIYRLRGRPSLQLQQSKCILQYFDARHSIAGLEKFKKKLEQNGSDFLLLPVDEADNSMEDVAYELLYEGSVNKFRSIKGVAENRYELAKHLARQTILHLVTDDPPDRKVSQGLQNFFKGRSAIEYFDLWERVFTLLGIAGDKATGKAFLKQLKAEIPRVRHNDVQVTKELLANLEQHLKLALALSDSVSEEDVGLSELLGDVPAEEFRRANLLRHHFVRAPLLNFTNYSGSLSCRSLKKPAKPDPHKLKWTPRFLNFDECMLLAYSGNVRRGKASPFEFASAVFEAANRHAPNGVVWIKAGGDSDADEQEE
;
A
#
# COMPACT_ATOMS: atom_id res chain seq x y z
N MET A 1 -2.71 -14.16 -31.62
CA MET A 1 -3.03 -14.23 -30.17
C MET A 1 -2.75 -12.92 -29.41
N THR A 2 -2.48 -11.79 -30.08
CA THR A 2 -1.94 -10.56 -29.45
C THR A 2 -2.97 -9.56 -28.92
N GLY A 3 -4.27 -9.69 -29.27
CA GLY A 3 -5.31 -8.75 -28.83
C GLY A 3 -5.87 -8.98 -27.42
N THR A 4 -5.47 -10.07 -26.75
CA THR A 4 -5.87 -10.43 -25.39
C THR A 4 -4.86 -9.96 -24.34
N GLU A 5 -3.56 -9.97 -24.67
CA GLU A 5 -2.47 -9.68 -23.73
C GLU A 5 -2.55 -8.27 -23.11
N ILE A 6 -2.64 -7.20 -23.91
CA ILE A 6 -2.80 -5.84 -23.36
C ILE A 6 -4.06 -5.70 -22.49
N LYS A 7 -5.13 -6.42 -22.82
CA LYS A 7 -6.36 -6.38 -22.01
C LYS A 7 -6.14 -7.04 -20.65
N THR A 8 -5.37 -8.13 -20.61
CA THR A 8 -4.94 -8.78 -19.38
C THR A 8 -4.00 -7.88 -18.59
N ALA A 9 -3.01 -7.26 -19.23
CA ALA A 9 -2.12 -6.28 -18.59
C ALA A 9 -2.90 -5.12 -17.97
N TYR A 10 -3.90 -4.58 -18.69
CA TYR A 10 -4.78 -3.54 -18.18
C TYR A 10 -5.57 -3.99 -16.96
N ARG A 11 -6.18 -5.19 -16.99
CA ARG A 11 -6.93 -5.74 -15.84
C ARG A 11 -6.04 -5.96 -14.63
N LYS A 12 -4.82 -6.45 -14.82
CA LYS A 12 -3.82 -6.62 -13.74
C LYS A 12 -3.41 -5.27 -13.16
N LEU A 13 -3.15 -4.26 -13.99
CA LEU A 13 -2.88 -2.88 -13.54
C LEU A 13 -4.06 -2.32 -12.76
N LYS A 14 -5.28 -2.47 -13.28
CA LYS A 14 -6.50 -2.00 -12.62
C LYS A 14 -6.72 -2.67 -11.28
N SER A 15 -6.49 -3.97 -11.18
CA SER A 15 -6.57 -4.70 -9.92
C SER A 15 -5.49 -4.25 -8.92
N TYR A 16 -4.27 -4.04 -9.39
CA TYR A 16 -3.18 -3.51 -8.58
C TYR A 16 -3.53 -2.13 -7.99
N VAL A 17 -3.98 -1.19 -8.81
CA VAL A 17 -4.40 0.17 -8.40
C VAL A 17 -5.65 0.15 -7.51
N TYR A 18 -6.52 -0.82 -7.70
CA TYR A 18 -7.72 -0.99 -6.89
C TYR A 18 -7.40 -1.34 -5.44
N TYR A 19 -6.44 -2.25 -5.22
CA TYR A 19 -6.01 -2.66 -3.87
C TYR A 19 -5.00 -1.71 -3.24
N ASP A 20 -4.31 -0.87 -4.01
CA ASP A 20 -3.44 0.18 -3.48
C ASP A 20 -4.26 1.21 -2.66
N LYS A 21 -3.82 1.51 -1.45
CA LYS A 21 -4.48 2.49 -0.58
C LYS A 21 -3.84 3.88 -0.67
N THR A 22 -2.70 4.01 -1.33
CA THR A 22 -1.80 5.15 -1.20
C THR A 22 -1.81 6.08 -2.42
N ASP A 23 -1.84 5.55 -3.65
CA ASP A 23 -1.77 6.39 -4.85
C ASP A 23 -3.14 6.72 -5.45
N LEU A 24 -3.75 7.80 -4.94
CA LEU A 24 -5.01 8.32 -5.50
C LEU A 24 -4.83 8.94 -6.89
N ARG A 25 -3.63 9.40 -7.24
CA ARG A 25 -3.35 10.09 -8.51
C ARG A 25 -3.30 9.11 -9.67
N LEU A 26 -2.61 7.98 -9.50
CA LEU A 26 -2.63 6.90 -10.48
C LEU A 26 -4.05 6.36 -10.67
N ARG A 27 -4.81 6.24 -9.57
CA ARG A 27 -6.22 5.84 -9.66
C ARG A 27 -7.04 6.81 -10.50
N GLU A 28 -6.90 8.12 -10.30
CA GLU A 28 -7.57 9.15 -11.13
C GLU A 28 -7.21 8.97 -12.61
N ARG A 29 -5.90 8.88 -12.91
CA ARG A 29 -5.43 8.75 -14.30
C ARG A 29 -5.99 7.49 -14.96
N LEU A 30 -6.03 6.38 -14.23
CA LEU A 30 -6.59 5.13 -14.73
C LEU A 30 -8.11 5.21 -14.97
N ALA A 31 -8.84 5.87 -14.06
CA ALA A 31 -10.28 6.09 -14.22
C ALA A 31 -10.58 6.95 -15.47
N LYS A 32 -9.84 8.06 -15.65
CA LYS A 32 -9.96 8.93 -16.84
C LYS A 32 -9.54 8.20 -18.12
N PHE A 33 -8.53 7.35 -18.06
CA PHE A 33 -8.07 6.54 -19.19
C PHE A 33 -9.15 5.54 -19.65
N GLU A 34 -9.82 4.85 -18.72
CA GLU A 34 -10.92 3.92 -19.04
C GLU A 34 -12.17 4.64 -19.57
N CYS A 35 -12.49 5.80 -19.01
CA CYS A 35 -13.69 6.56 -19.37
C CYS A 35 -13.56 7.34 -20.68
N SER A 36 -12.36 7.41 -21.24
CA SER A 36 -12.08 8.07 -22.53
C SER A 36 -12.67 7.29 -23.70
N ASP A 37 -13.22 8.00 -24.69
CA ASP A 37 -13.67 7.40 -25.96
C ASP A 37 -12.55 6.67 -26.72
N LYS A 38 -11.28 7.05 -26.45
CA LYS A 38 -10.08 6.46 -27.06
C LYS A 38 -9.53 5.28 -26.26
N PHE A 39 -10.21 4.80 -25.23
CA PHE A 39 -9.69 3.76 -24.34
C PHE A 39 -9.13 2.53 -25.08
N LEU A 40 -9.90 1.95 -26.01
CA LEU A 40 -9.45 0.78 -26.78
C LEU A 40 -8.33 1.11 -27.77
N ASP A 41 -8.34 2.31 -28.36
CA ASP A 41 -7.29 2.77 -29.28
C ASP A 41 -5.97 3.00 -28.54
N ASN A 42 -6.03 3.56 -27.34
CA ASN A 42 -4.87 3.77 -26.48
C ASN A 42 -4.26 2.42 -26.05
N LEU A 43 -5.09 1.44 -25.66
CA LEU A 43 -4.60 0.08 -25.38
C LEU A 43 -3.93 -0.52 -26.63
N LYS A 44 -4.55 -0.36 -27.81
CA LYS A 44 -3.97 -0.85 -29.05
C LYS A 44 -2.62 -0.17 -29.36
N ALA A 45 -2.51 1.14 -29.14
CA ALA A 45 -1.27 1.88 -29.32
C ALA A 45 -0.16 1.37 -28.40
N VAL A 46 -0.47 1.08 -27.13
CA VAL A 46 0.50 0.46 -26.20
C VAL A 46 0.94 -0.93 -26.66
N GLN A 47 0.00 -1.77 -27.12
CA GLN A 47 0.34 -3.09 -27.65
C GLN A 47 1.25 -3.00 -28.88
N GLU A 48 0.98 -2.06 -29.80
CA GLU A 48 1.79 -1.83 -31.00
C GLU A 48 3.20 -1.36 -30.64
N VAL A 49 3.32 -0.43 -29.69
CA VAL A 49 4.63 0.02 -29.18
C VAL A 49 5.37 -1.16 -28.55
N ALA A 50 4.75 -1.86 -27.60
CA ALA A 50 5.35 -2.98 -26.88
C ALA A 50 5.69 -4.20 -27.77
N GLY A 51 5.07 -4.29 -28.95
CA GLY A 51 5.32 -5.34 -29.93
C GLY A 51 6.37 -4.99 -30.99
N ALA A 52 6.85 -3.74 -31.03
CA ALA A 52 7.90 -3.32 -31.95
C ALA A 52 9.25 -3.94 -31.58
N GLU A 53 10.14 -4.12 -32.55
CA GLU A 53 11.50 -4.64 -32.31
C GLU A 53 12.33 -3.72 -31.40
N GLN A 54 12.10 -2.40 -31.48
CA GLN A 54 12.78 -1.37 -30.70
C GLN A 54 11.76 -0.40 -30.10
N PRO A 55 11.00 -0.82 -29.07
CA PRO A 55 9.91 -0.03 -28.49
C PRO A 55 10.40 1.28 -27.89
N ALA A 56 11.62 1.30 -27.32
CA ALA A 56 12.23 2.49 -26.74
C ALA A 56 12.51 3.61 -27.77
N LEU A 57 12.58 3.28 -29.07
CA LEU A 57 12.78 4.26 -30.14
C LEU A 57 11.48 4.77 -30.77
N ASP A 58 10.34 4.13 -30.50
CA ASP A 58 9.03 4.51 -31.04
C ASP A 58 8.69 5.94 -30.64
N LYS A 59 8.16 6.70 -31.62
CA LYS A 59 7.80 8.11 -31.44
C LYS A 59 6.72 8.31 -30.37
N ARG A 60 5.72 7.42 -30.30
CA ARG A 60 4.65 7.47 -29.30
C ARG A 60 5.22 7.23 -27.90
N PHE A 61 6.13 6.27 -27.76
CA PHE A 61 6.80 6.01 -26.49
C PHE A 61 7.58 7.23 -26.00
N LYS A 62 8.36 7.88 -26.87
CA LYS A 62 9.06 9.13 -26.54
C LYS A 62 8.12 10.25 -26.11
N GLN A 63 6.98 10.39 -26.78
CA GLN A 63 5.93 11.36 -26.37
C GLN A 63 5.32 11.03 -25.00
N TRP A 64 5.24 9.75 -24.62
CA TRP A 64 4.80 9.36 -23.27
C TRP A 64 5.87 9.68 -22.22
N LEU A 65 7.15 9.50 -22.53
CA LEU A 65 8.25 9.87 -21.63
C LEU A 65 8.27 11.38 -21.33
N GLU A 66 8.01 12.22 -22.32
CA GLU A 66 7.93 13.69 -22.16
C GLU A 66 6.81 14.14 -21.20
N GLN A 67 5.82 13.27 -20.95
CA GLN A 67 4.70 13.52 -20.03
C GLN A 67 4.98 13.03 -18.60
N ILE A 68 6.15 12.44 -18.33
CA ILE A 68 6.54 12.06 -16.98
C ILE A 68 6.66 13.32 -16.12
N ARG A 69 6.01 13.27 -14.96
CA ARG A 69 6.07 14.25 -13.89
C ARG A 69 6.33 13.51 -12.58
N TYR A 70 6.32 14.25 -11.47
CA TYR A 70 6.44 13.69 -10.14
C TYR A 70 5.47 14.37 -9.18
N ARG A 71 5.17 13.67 -8.08
CA ARG A 71 4.40 14.16 -6.95
C ARG A 71 5.28 14.24 -5.72
N VAL A 72 5.29 15.38 -5.05
CA VAL A 72 6.04 15.57 -3.80
C VAL A 72 5.10 15.31 -2.63
N VAL A 73 5.52 14.42 -1.73
CA VAL A 73 4.72 13.98 -0.58
C VAL A 73 5.53 14.18 0.71
N PRO A 74 4.94 14.72 1.79
CA PRO A 74 5.63 14.81 3.07
C PRO A 74 5.93 13.41 3.61
N LYS A 75 7.19 13.16 3.99
CA LYS A 75 7.65 11.89 4.58
C LYS A 75 7.82 12.01 6.10
N LYS A 76 8.44 13.11 6.55
CA LYS A 76 8.69 13.37 7.97
C LYS A 76 8.47 14.84 8.25
N LEU A 77 7.68 15.13 9.29
CA LEU A 77 7.45 16.49 9.78
C LEU A 77 8.37 16.75 10.97
N ARG A 78 8.87 17.98 11.11
CA ARG A 78 9.63 18.34 12.30
C ARG A 78 8.71 18.36 13.52
N PRO A 79 9.16 17.82 14.66
CA PRO A 79 8.46 18.03 15.91
C PRO A 79 8.43 19.51 16.29
N ALA A 80 7.34 19.91 16.95
CA ALA A 80 7.15 21.30 17.39
C ALA A 80 8.25 21.79 18.33
N ARG A 81 8.99 20.86 18.95
CA ARG A 81 10.29 21.08 19.60
C ARG A 81 11.27 19.97 19.21
N PRO A 82 12.56 20.28 19.00
CA PRO A 82 13.60 19.25 18.92
C PRO A 82 13.59 18.38 20.19
N ALA A 83 13.93 17.11 20.06
CA ALA A 83 14.31 16.33 21.24
C ALA A 83 15.51 17.03 21.91
N GLU A 84 15.46 17.19 23.24
CA GLU A 84 16.57 17.71 24.03
C GLU A 84 17.88 17.00 23.63
N SER A 85 18.96 17.78 23.55
CA SER A 85 20.28 17.25 23.28
C SER A 85 20.64 16.25 24.39
N PRO A 86 21.35 15.15 24.12
CA PRO A 86 21.81 14.24 25.17
C PRO A 86 22.76 14.91 26.19
N ASP A 87 23.22 16.13 25.92
CA ASP A 87 24.12 16.95 26.75
C ASP A 87 23.39 18.01 27.61
N ASP A 88 22.07 18.15 27.50
CA ASP A 88 21.30 19.05 28.36
C ASP A 88 20.95 18.34 29.69
N GLU A 89 21.13 19.00 30.85
CA GLU A 89 20.63 18.46 32.12
C GLU A 89 19.12 18.16 31.97
N PRO A 90 18.60 17.07 32.57
CA PRO A 90 17.22 16.66 32.36
C PRO A 90 16.26 17.67 32.99
N GLU A 91 15.90 18.70 32.22
CA GLU A 91 14.73 19.52 32.50
C GLU A 91 13.49 18.61 32.47
N GLY A 92 12.49 18.93 33.30
CA GLY A 92 11.33 18.07 33.48
C GLY A 92 10.62 17.72 32.16
N LYS A 93 10.07 16.50 32.07
CA LYS A 93 9.37 16.02 30.85
C LYS A 93 8.16 16.91 30.52
N TYR A 94 8.19 17.60 29.37
CA TYR A 94 7.07 18.38 28.85
C TYR A 94 6.25 17.59 27.83
N ILE A 95 5.00 17.28 28.16
CA ILE A 95 4.05 16.56 27.29
C ILE A 95 2.88 17.49 26.97
N THR A 96 2.56 17.66 25.68
CA THR A 96 1.48 18.53 25.22
C THR A 96 0.68 17.87 24.09
N ASN A 97 -0.62 18.14 24.04
CA ASN A 97 -1.51 17.78 22.93
C ASN A 97 -1.68 18.91 21.90
N VAL A 98 -0.93 20.01 22.05
CA VAL A 98 -1.00 21.14 21.13
C VAL A 98 -0.16 20.84 19.89
N THR A 99 -0.84 20.50 18.80
CA THR A 99 -0.24 20.20 17.48
C THR A 99 -0.22 21.41 16.55
N SER A 100 -0.84 22.52 16.96
CA SER A 100 -0.96 23.75 16.18
C SER A 100 0.31 24.60 16.27
N ALA A 101 0.92 24.91 15.13
CA ALA A 101 2.08 25.79 15.02
C ALA A 101 1.91 26.77 13.85
N PRO A 102 2.43 28.01 13.90
CA PRO A 102 2.26 29.00 12.82
C PRO A 102 2.62 28.45 11.43
N ALA A 103 3.66 27.61 11.37
CA ALA A 103 4.05 26.83 10.20
C ALA A 103 4.18 25.34 10.56
N VAL A 104 3.86 24.47 9.60
CA VAL A 104 4.10 23.02 9.68
C VAL A 104 5.35 22.72 8.85
N GLU A 105 6.49 22.55 9.53
CA GLU A 105 7.80 22.34 8.90
C GLU A 105 7.98 20.88 8.46
N VAL A 106 8.18 20.67 7.16
CA VAL A 106 8.50 19.36 6.58
C VAL A 106 10.02 19.15 6.62
N GLU A 107 10.46 18.06 7.24
CA GLU A 107 11.89 17.69 7.35
C GLU A 107 12.35 16.90 6.13
N ALA A 108 11.52 15.95 5.66
CA ALA A 108 11.85 15.07 4.56
C ALA A 108 10.65 14.88 3.64
N VAL A 109 10.92 14.70 2.35
CA VAL A 109 9.92 14.50 1.30
C VAL A 109 10.22 13.25 0.49
N ASN A 110 9.19 12.69 -0.15
CA ASN A 110 9.32 11.66 -1.17
C ASN A 110 8.81 12.17 -2.52
N TYR A 111 9.43 11.69 -3.60
CA TYR A 111 9.03 11.93 -4.98
C TYR A 111 8.38 10.65 -5.52
N PHE A 112 7.09 10.72 -5.87
CA PHE A 112 6.38 9.63 -6.52
C PHE A 112 6.32 9.88 -8.02
N PHE A 113 6.45 8.82 -8.82
CA PHE A 113 6.29 8.83 -10.28
C PHE A 113 4.85 9.23 -10.65
N ASP A 114 4.69 10.25 -11.49
CA ASP A 114 3.40 10.64 -12.08
C ASP A 114 3.50 10.63 -13.61
N GLY A 115 3.25 9.47 -14.23
CA GLY A 115 3.35 9.28 -15.68
C GLY A 115 2.05 8.80 -16.34
N PRO A 116 1.93 8.89 -17.67
CA PRO A 116 0.78 8.36 -18.41
C PRO A 116 0.54 6.87 -18.16
N VAL A 117 -0.74 6.46 -18.21
CA VAL A 117 -1.16 5.07 -17.96
C VAL A 117 -0.47 4.11 -18.93
N GLU A 118 -0.18 4.58 -20.13
CA GLU A 118 0.59 3.89 -21.16
C GLU A 118 1.94 3.40 -20.64
N LEU A 119 2.69 4.22 -19.87
CA LEU A 119 3.96 3.79 -19.29
C LEU A 119 3.78 2.77 -18.15
N HIS A 120 2.71 2.89 -17.36
CA HIS A 120 2.36 1.88 -16.37
C HIS A 120 1.99 0.55 -17.04
N LEU A 121 1.30 0.57 -18.19
CA LEU A 121 1.00 -0.62 -18.97
C LEU A 121 2.24 -1.24 -19.58
N ILE A 122 3.20 -0.45 -20.07
CA ILE A 122 4.52 -0.95 -20.48
C ILE A 122 5.24 -1.63 -19.31
N ALA A 123 5.19 -1.05 -18.10
CA ALA A 123 5.76 -1.67 -16.90
C ALA A 123 5.09 -3.01 -16.55
N VAL A 124 3.77 -3.12 -16.68
CA VAL A 124 3.06 -4.39 -16.46
C VAL A 124 3.38 -5.41 -17.55
N LEU A 125 3.44 -5.01 -18.83
CA LEU A 125 3.84 -5.89 -19.92
C LEU A 125 5.26 -6.39 -19.75
N TRP A 126 6.18 -5.54 -19.28
CA TRP A 126 7.54 -5.94 -18.93
C TRP A 126 7.52 -7.02 -17.85
N LEU A 127 6.76 -6.83 -16.76
CA LEU A 127 6.62 -7.85 -15.70
C LEU A 127 6.07 -9.17 -16.23
N MET A 128 5.07 -9.11 -17.12
CA MET A 128 4.43 -10.30 -17.71
C MET A 128 5.35 -11.06 -18.67
N ARG A 129 6.20 -10.36 -19.44
CA ARG A 129 7.04 -10.98 -20.48
C ARG A 129 8.46 -11.28 -20.03
N GLU A 130 9.13 -10.32 -19.41
CA GLU A 130 10.56 -10.35 -19.12
C GLU A 130 10.82 -10.44 -17.61
N GLY A 131 10.18 -9.56 -16.82
CA GLY A 131 10.37 -9.45 -15.37
C GLY A 131 10.01 -10.72 -14.59
N ARG A 132 9.07 -11.55 -15.07
CA ARG A 132 8.77 -12.86 -14.47
C ARG A 132 9.97 -13.80 -14.45
N HIS A 133 10.81 -13.75 -15.48
CA HIS A 133 12.01 -14.59 -15.56
C HIS A 133 13.06 -14.12 -14.55
N LEU A 134 13.12 -12.81 -14.29
CA LEU A 134 13.94 -12.23 -13.24
C LEU A 134 13.44 -12.61 -11.84
N ASP A 135 12.14 -12.52 -11.57
CA ASP A 135 11.57 -12.90 -10.26
C ASP A 135 11.81 -14.39 -9.94
N ALA A 136 11.78 -15.25 -10.97
CA ALA A 136 12.06 -16.67 -10.81
C ALA A 136 13.49 -16.98 -10.34
N THR A 137 14.46 -16.06 -10.52
CA THR A 137 15.84 -16.26 -10.02
C THR A 137 16.00 -15.90 -8.55
N PHE A 138 15.03 -15.24 -7.93
CA PHE A 138 15.15 -14.79 -6.55
C PHE A 138 15.09 -15.95 -5.55
N LEU A 139 15.93 -15.84 -4.53
CA LEU A 139 15.97 -16.79 -3.41
C LEU A 139 14.61 -16.86 -2.69
N PRO A 140 14.24 -18.02 -2.11
CA PRO A 140 13.01 -18.18 -1.32
C PRO A 140 12.90 -17.21 -0.14
N GLU A 141 14.03 -16.77 0.41
CA GLU A 141 14.12 -15.82 1.52
C GLU A 141 13.72 -14.39 1.11
N CYS A 142 13.73 -14.07 -0.18
CA CYS A 142 13.15 -12.83 -0.72
C CYS A 142 11.62 -12.95 -0.74
N CYS A 143 10.99 -12.43 0.31
CA CYS A 143 9.57 -12.57 0.59
C CYS A 143 8.72 -11.40 0.06
N GLY A 144 9.28 -10.19 0.03
CA GLY A 144 8.53 -8.98 -0.31
C GLY A 144 8.34 -8.79 -1.82
N SER A 145 7.18 -8.25 -2.22
CA SER A 145 6.88 -7.82 -3.60
C SER A 145 7.16 -8.85 -4.69
N ARG A 146 7.00 -10.15 -4.38
CA ARG A 146 7.13 -11.24 -5.36
C ARG A 146 5.97 -11.28 -6.33
N LEU A 147 6.26 -11.61 -7.59
CA LEU A 147 5.25 -11.77 -8.62
C LEU A 147 4.30 -12.94 -8.33
N SER A 148 3.09 -12.86 -8.87
CA SER A 148 2.12 -13.96 -8.78
C SER A 148 2.67 -15.19 -9.52
N PRO A 149 2.70 -16.39 -8.91
CA PRO A 149 3.14 -17.62 -9.59
C PRO A 149 2.37 -17.90 -10.87
N LYS A 150 1.11 -17.44 -10.95
CA LYS A 150 0.25 -17.59 -12.14
C LYS A 150 0.80 -16.91 -13.38
N LEU A 151 1.66 -15.89 -13.25
CA LEU A 151 2.28 -15.21 -14.40
C LEU A 151 3.21 -16.12 -15.23
N HIS A 152 3.55 -17.29 -14.71
CA HIS A 152 4.31 -18.32 -15.43
C HIS A 152 3.39 -19.27 -16.23
N GLU A 153 2.08 -19.21 -16.05
CA GLU A 153 1.11 -19.99 -16.82
C GLU A 153 0.86 -19.29 -18.18
N GLU A 154 0.87 -20.05 -19.28
CA GLU A 154 0.72 -19.48 -20.63
C GLU A 154 -0.64 -18.81 -20.86
N ASP A 155 -1.70 -19.32 -20.22
CA ASP A 155 -3.08 -18.85 -20.34
C ASP A 155 -3.57 -18.05 -19.12
N ASP A 156 -2.67 -17.39 -18.39
CA ASP A 156 -3.01 -16.62 -17.19
C ASP A 156 -3.93 -15.42 -17.48
N ASP A 157 -5.23 -15.58 -17.19
CA ASP A 157 -6.21 -14.48 -17.21
C ASP A 157 -6.58 -13.98 -15.80
N SER A 158 -5.74 -14.28 -14.79
CA SER A 158 -5.95 -13.82 -13.43
C SER A 158 -5.69 -12.32 -13.27
N LEU A 159 -6.31 -11.72 -12.25
CA LEU A 159 -6.15 -10.30 -11.94
C LEU A 159 -4.88 -9.98 -11.13
N GLN A 160 -4.20 -11.00 -10.60
CA GLN A 160 -3.10 -10.80 -9.66
C GLN A 160 -1.78 -10.57 -10.41
N LEU A 161 -1.14 -9.43 -10.14
CA LEU A 161 0.20 -9.11 -10.62
C LEU A 161 1.27 -9.54 -9.61
N PHE A 162 1.07 -9.19 -8.33
CA PHE A 162 1.92 -9.60 -7.22
C PHE A 162 1.19 -10.57 -6.31
N ALA A 163 1.93 -11.40 -5.60
CA ALA A 163 1.38 -12.13 -4.47
C ALA A 163 1.01 -11.15 -3.33
N LYS A 164 0.06 -11.56 -2.49
CA LYS A 164 -0.61 -10.64 -1.55
C LYS A 164 0.35 -10.14 -0.47
N TYR A 165 0.47 -8.81 -0.38
CA TYR A 165 1.31 -8.11 0.59
C TYR A 165 1.15 -8.61 2.04
N HIS A 166 -0.09 -8.66 2.55
CA HIS A 166 -0.37 -8.97 3.95
C HIS A 166 -0.02 -10.42 4.33
N GLU A 167 -0.20 -11.35 3.38
CA GLU A 167 0.18 -12.75 3.55
C GLU A 167 1.70 -12.89 3.57
N GLN A 168 2.41 -12.23 2.63
CA GLN A 168 3.87 -12.26 2.54
C GLN A 168 4.54 -11.63 3.77
N TYR A 169 4.08 -10.45 4.21
CA TYR A 169 4.67 -9.73 5.34
C TYR A 169 4.47 -10.51 6.65
N SER A 170 3.25 -11.01 6.88
CA SER A 170 2.96 -11.85 8.05
C SER A 170 3.78 -13.13 8.03
N ARG A 171 3.88 -13.81 6.88
CA ARG A 171 4.70 -15.02 6.73
C ARG A 171 6.18 -14.76 7.02
N TRP A 172 6.76 -13.70 6.45
CA TRP A 172 8.15 -13.30 6.67
C TRP A 172 8.43 -13.06 8.16
N ARG A 173 7.62 -12.23 8.82
CA ARG A 173 7.80 -11.90 10.24
C ARG A 173 7.60 -13.13 11.14
N ASP A 174 6.48 -13.84 10.96
CA ASP A 174 6.06 -14.90 11.87
C ASP A 174 6.95 -16.13 11.76
N THR A 175 7.53 -16.39 10.58
CA THR A 175 8.52 -17.48 10.39
C THR A 175 9.81 -17.19 11.17
N GLY A 176 10.31 -15.95 11.12
CA GLY A 176 11.47 -15.54 11.91
C GLY A 176 11.25 -15.68 13.42
N ILE A 177 10.11 -15.19 13.92
CA ILE A 177 9.74 -15.30 15.34
C ILE A 177 9.61 -16.77 15.77
N ARG A 178 8.99 -17.61 14.93
CA ARG A 178 8.83 -19.05 15.21
C ARG A 178 10.19 -19.74 15.29
N LYS A 179 11.13 -19.41 14.39
CA LYS A 179 12.48 -19.96 14.42
C LYS A 179 13.25 -19.51 15.65
N ALA A 180 13.14 -18.23 16.04
CA ALA A 180 13.72 -17.72 17.29
C ALA A 180 13.18 -18.48 18.53
N LYS A 181 11.87 -18.71 18.59
CA LYS A 181 11.26 -19.50 19.68
C LYS A 181 11.78 -20.94 19.70
N HIS A 182 11.87 -21.60 18.55
CA HIS A 182 12.38 -22.97 18.46
C HIS A 182 13.81 -23.08 19.01
N LEU A 183 14.71 -22.18 18.60
CA LEU A 183 16.09 -22.16 19.09
C LEU A 183 16.18 -21.93 20.60
N LEU A 184 15.35 -21.01 21.12
CA LEU A 184 15.38 -20.62 22.52
C LEU A 184 14.79 -21.70 23.45
N VAL A 185 13.67 -22.31 23.06
CA VAL A 185 12.89 -23.23 23.90
C VAL A 185 13.31 -24.68 23.68
N GLU A 186 13.34 -25.13 22.42
CA GLU A 186 13.57 -26.54 22.09
C GLU A 186 15.06 -26.87 22.07
N GLU A 187 15.89 -26.00 21.47
CA GLU A 187 17.34 -26.20 21.39
C GLU A 187 18.12 -25.61 22.58
N ARG A 188 17.46 -24.83 23.45
CA ARG A 188 18.06 -24.14 24.62
C ARG A 188 19.29 -23.30 24.28
N ARG A 189 19.25 -22.61 23.14
CA ARG A 189 20.33 -21.72 22.67
C ARG A 189 19.92 -20.26 22.83
N ASN A 190 20.86 -19.41 23.18
CA ASN A 190 20.62 -17.96 23.18
C ASN A 190 20.41 -17.48 21.75
N VAL A 191 19.52 -16.49 21.58
CA VAL A 191 19.09 -16.01 20.26
C VAL A 191 19.19 -14.50 20.20
N ALA A 192 19.74 -14.00 19.10
CA ALA A 192 19.66 -12.60 18.72
C ALA A 192 18.78 -12.46 17.47
N ILE A 193 17.84 -11.51 17.52
CA ILE A 193 16.99 -11.11 16.40
C ILE A 193 17.45 -9.72 15.98
N LEU A 194 17.91 -9.59 14.74
CA LEU A 194 18.40 -8.34 14.16
C LEU A 194 17.47 -7.92 13.01
N GLY A 195 16.84 -6.76 13.17
CA GLY A 195 16.11 -6.06 12.11
C GLY A 195 16.95 -4.93 11.53
N LEU A 196 17.05 -4.87 10.21
CA LEU A 196 17.78 -3.85 9.46
C LEU A 196 16.83 -3.12 8.49
N ASP A 197 17.05 -1.82 8.33
CA ASP A 197 16.32 -0.92 7.42
C ASP A 197 17.33 -0.17 6.54
N LEU A 198 17.18 -0.24 5.22
CA LEU A 198 18.03 0.49 4.28
C LEU A 198 17.55 1.95 4.13
N ARG A 199 18.48 2.89 4.27
CA ARG A 199 18.17 4.31 4.18
C ARG A 199 17.87 4.70 2.73
N GLU A 200 16.67 5.24 2.49
CA GLU A 200 16.30 5.87 1.21
C GLU A 200 16.50 4.92 0.02
N TYR A 201 16.15 3.66 0.22
CA TYR A 201 16.53 2.55 -0.64
C TYR A 201 16.33 2.83 -2.14
N PHE A 202 15.11 3.16 -2.56
CA PHE A 202 14.77 3.42 -3.96
C PHE A 202 15.61 4.52 -4.61
N TYR A 203 16.07 5.54 -3.88
CA TYR A 203 16.91 6.59 -4.46
C TYR A 203 18.39 6.20 -4.57
N ARG A 204 18.81 5.16 -3.84
CA ARG A 204 20.21 4.69 -3.77
C ARG A 204 20.48 3.45 -4.63
N VAL A 205 19.45 2.88 -5.25
CA VAL A 205 19.62 1.78 -6.20
C VAL A 205 20.35 2.30 -7.45
N ASP A 206 21.50 1.71 -7.75
CA ASP A 206 22.31 2.02 -8.93
C ASP A 206 22.34 0.81 -9.87
N LEU A 207 21.34 0.73 -10.76
CA LEU A 207 21.15 -0.45 -11.61
C LEU A 207 22.10 -0.44 -12.81
N ASP A 208 22.79 -1.55 -13.01
CA ASP A 208 23.43 -1.87 -14.27
C ASP A 208 22.44 -2.63 -15.17
N PHE A 209 21.88 -1.93 -16.16
CA PHE A 209 20.95 -2.52 -17.13
C PHE A 209 21.64 -3.49 -18.10
N GLY A 210 22.96 -3.43 -18.27
CA GLY A 210 23.75 -4.41 -19.01
C GLY A 210 23.86 -5.73 -18.26
N GLU A 211 24.09 -5.67 -16.95
CA GLU A 211 24.07 -6.84 -16.06
C GLU A 211 22.69 -7.52 -16.10
N LEU A 212 21.61 -6.73 -15.92
CA LEU A 212 20.22 -7.22 -16.00
C LEU A 212 19.92 -7.92 -17.32
N ARG A 213 20.36 -7.35 -18.44
CA ARG A 213 20.14 -7.95 -19.77
C ARG A 213 20.84 -9.30 -19.88
N SER A 214 22.06 -9.41 -19.35
CA SER A 214 22.83 -10.66 -19.36
C SER A 214 22.15 -11.75 -18.51
N VAL A 215 21.57 -11.36 -17.36
CA VAL A 215 20.80 -12.26 -16.50
C VAL A 215 19.52 -12.74 -17.20
N LEU A 216 18.77 -11.84 -17.82
CA LEU A 216 17.54 -12.20 -18.56
C LEU A 216 17.83 -13.13 -19.75
N GLN A 217 18.93 -12.90 -20.47
CA GLN A 217 19.39 -13.80 -21.53
C GLN A 217 19.70 -15.20 -21.00
N SER A 218 20.38 -15.27 -19.85
CA SER A 218 20.74 -16.54 -19.21
C SER A 218 19.53 -17.27 -18.64
N ALA A 219 18.47 -16.55 -18.25
CA ALA A 219 17.22 -17.11 -17.70
C ALA A 219 16.25 -17.65 -18.77
N GLY A 220 16.68 -17.72 -20.04
CA GLY A 220 15.89 -18.34 -21.12
C GLY A 220 14.85 -17.43 -21.77
N VAL A 221 15.01 -16.10 -21.70
CA VAL A 221 14.20 -15.16 -22.50
C VAL A 221 14.61 -15.31 -23.98
N LEU A 222 13.95 -16.24 -24.67
CA LEU A 222 14.09 -16.51 -26.11
C LEU A 222 13.39 -15.43 -26.95
N VAL A 223 13.85 -14.17 -26.86
CA VAL A 223 13.73 -13.17 -27.93
C VAL A 223 14.96 -12.26 -27.78
N ASP A 224 15.78 -12.21 -28.82
CA ASP A 224 16.94 -11.34 -28.92
C ASP A 224 16.59 -9.92 -28.44
N LYS A 225 17.23 -9.48 -27.34
CA LYS A 225 17.40 -8.10 -26.84
C LYS A 225 16.63 -7.63 -25.58
N ALA A 226 15.65 -8.35 -25.02
CA ALA A 226 14.85 -7.85 -23.88
C ALA A 226 14.34 -6.40 -24.10
N PRO A 227 13.52 -6.17 -25.15
CA PRO A 227 13.19 -4.84 -25.64
C PRO A 227 12.37 -4.00 -24.65
N LEU A 228 11.57 -4.62 -23.77
CA LEU A 228 10.80 -3.86 -22.78
C LEU A 228 11.67 -3.38 -21.62
N LEU A 229 12.76 -4.08 -21.29
CA LEU A 229 13.75 -3.59 -20.32
C LEU A 229 14.32 -2.23 -20.76
N ASP A 230 14.57 -2.04 -22.05
CA ASP A 230 15.03 -0.74 -22.61
C ASP A 230 14.00 0.38 -22.34
N CYS A 231 12.71 0.06 -22.43
CA CYS A 231 11.66 1.00 -22.07
C CYS A 231 11.69 1.32 -20.57
N ILE A 232 11.89 0.32 -19.69
CA ILE A 232 11.97 0.55 -18.24
C ILE A 232 13.18 1.42 -17.89
N GLU A 233 14.33 1.16 -18.52
CA GLU A 233 15.53 2.00 -18.39
C GLU A 233 15.24 3.45 -18.80
N ALA A 234 14.61 3.65 -19.96
CA ALA A 234 14.25 4.98 -20.46
C ALA A 234 13.24 5.71 -19.55
N ILE A 235 12.26 5.00 -18.99
CA ILE A 235 11.32 5.55 -18.00
C ILE A 235 12.07 5.99 -16.73
N GLY A 236 12.98 5.14 -16.23
CA GLY A 236 13.80 5.44 -15.05
C GLY A 236 14.66 6.68 -15.24
N LYS A 237 15.35 6.79 -16.38
CA LYS A 237 16.15 7.96 -16.76
C LYS A 237 15.31 9.23 -16.86
N ALA A 238 14.21 9.20 -17.61
CA ALA A 238 13.33 10.36 -17.78
C ALA A 238 12.71 10.82 -16.44
N TYR A 239 12.33 9.89 -15.56
CA TYR A 239 11.88 10.22 -14.21
C TYR A 239 12.99 10.85 -13.37
N ARG A 240 14.21 10.28 -13.40
CA ARG A 240 15.37 10.81 -12.67
C ARG A 240 15.70 12.22 -13.13
N ASP A 241 15.72 12.48 -14.44
CA ASP A 241 15.95 13.82 -15.00
C ASP A 241 14.91 14.83 -14.51
N CYS A 242 13.65 14.39 -14.39
CA CYS A 242 12.55 15.23 -13.92
C CYS A 242 12.72 15.65 -12.44
N ILE A 243 13.15 14.73 -11.57
CA ILE A 243 13.29 15.01 -10.13
C ILE A 243 14.65 15.59 -9.73
N SER A 244 15.70 15.39 -10.54
CA SER A 244 17.09 15.76 -10.21
C SER A 244 17.28 17.20 -9.71
N PRO A 245 16.62 18.23 -10.30
CA PRO A 245 16.76 19.61 -9.83
C PRO A 245 16.32 19.85 -8.39
N LEU A 246 15.32 19.11 -7.91
CA LEU A 246 14.85 19.18 -6.52
C LEU A 246 15.50 18.13 -5.63
N LEU A 247 15.84 16.97 -6.19
CA LEU A 247 16.47 15.88 -5.47
C LEU A 247 17.84 16.30 -4.91
N SER A 248 18.65 17.02 -5.68
CA SER A 248 19.95 17.55 -5.22
C SER A 248 19.85 18.51 -4.03
N ARG A 249 18.67 19.12 -3.82
CA ARG A 249 18.40 20.06 -2.73
C ARG A 249 17.80 19.39 -1.49
N THR A 250 17.05 18.31 -1.68
CA THR A 250 16.37 17.58 -0.59
C THR A 250 17.14 16.38 -0.10
N HIS A 251 17.93 15.74 -0.96
CA HIS A 251 18.68 14.51 -0.69
C HIS A 251 20.16 14.72 -1.01
N ILE A 252 20.79 15.68 -0.32
CA ILE A 252 22.16 16.17 -0.58
C ILE A 252 23.23 15.07 -0.49
N GLU A 253 22.94 13.98 0.24
CA GLU A 253 23.85 12.84 0.42
C GLU A 253 23.76 11.79 -0.71
N LEU A 254 22.93 12.00 -1.73
CA LEU A 254 22.85 11.11 -2.88
C LEU A 254 23.89 11.51 -3.94
N PRO A 255 24.72 10.57 -4.43
CA PRO A 255 25.57 10.83 -5.58
C PRO A 255 24.73 11.15 -6.82
N GLU A 256 25.17 12.14 -7.60
CA GLU A 256 24.50 12.51 -8.86
C GLU A 256 24.51 11.36 -9.89
N SER A 257 25.50 10.47 -9.82
CA SER A 257 25.65 9.32 -10.71
C SER A 257 24.60 8.22 -10.51
N VAL A 258 23.95 8.14 -9.34
CA VAL A 258 23.01 7.06 -9.03
C VAL A 258 21.66 7.36 -9.64
N ALA A 259 21.18 6.52 -10.57
CA ALA A 259 19.91 6.73 -11.24
C ALA A 259 18.71 6.65 -10.27
N GLY A 260 18.72 5.68 -9.35
CA GLY A 260 17.57 5.37 -8.50
C GLY A 260 16.43 4.68 -9.26
N LEU A 261 15.40 4.32 -8.51
CA LEU A 261 14.19 3.65 -9.01
C LEU A 261 12.95 4.55 -8.83
N PRO A 262 12.05 4.64 -9.83
CA PRO A 262 10.81 5.39 -9.69
C PRO A 262 9.89 4.81 -8.62
N ILE A 263 9.59 5.58 -7.57
CA ILE A 263 8.63 5.18 -6.53
C ILE A 263 7.21 5.30 -7.10
N GLY A 264 6.42 4.22 -7.06
CA GLY A 264 5.06 4.17 -7.61
C GLY A 264 4.94 3.46 -8.96
N LEU A 265 6.06 3.09 -9.59
CA LEU A 265 6.07 2.22 -10.77
C LEU A 265 6.22 0.75 -10.34
N CYS A 266 5.37 -0.14 -10.85
CA CYS A 266 5.35 -1.54 -10.40
C CYS A 266 6.64 -2.32 -10.77
N SER A 267 7.31 -1.97 -11.88
CA SER A 267 8.57 -2.59 -12.27
C SER A 267 9.69 -2.34 -11.26
N SER A 268 9.68 -1.19 -10.59
CA SER A 268 10.66 -0.84 -9.56
C SER A 268 10.70 -1.83 -8.41
N LEU A 269 9.60 -2.51 -8.08
CA LEU A 269 9.55 -3.49 -6.98
C LEU A 269 10.38 -4.74 -7.28
N VAL A 270 10.31 -5.25 -8.52
CA VAL A 270 11.08 -6.43 -8.94
C VAL A 270 12.56 -6.07 -9.13
N LEU A 271 12.84 -4.90 -9.73
CA LEU A 271 14.22 -4.41 -9.87
C LEU A 271 14.89 -4.14 -8.52
N ALA A 272 14.13 -3.61 -7.55
CA ALA A 272 14.55 -3.47 -6.17
C ALA A 272 14.93 -4.82 -5.52
N ASN A 273 14.17 -5.88 -5.78
CA ASN A 273 14.51 -7.20 -5.25
C ASN A 273 15.76 -7.79 -5.90
N TRP A 274 15.90 -7.63 -7.22
CA TRP A 274 17.07 -8.09 -7.96
C TRP A 274 18.36 -7.45 -7.43
N TYR A 275 18.34 -6.14 -7.17
CA TYR A 275 19.54 -5.41 -6.73
C TYR A 275 20.11 -5.91 -5.39
N LEU A 276 19.28 -6.53 -4.54
CA LEU A 276 19.71 -7.10 -3.25
C LEU A 276 19.93 -8.62 -3.29
N GLN A 277 19.68 -9.31 -4.41
CA GLN A 277 19.77 -10.77 -4.46
C GLN A 277 21.19 -11.29 -4.13
N GLU A 278 22.23 -10.57 -4.54
CA GLU A 278 23.62 -10.94 -4.28
C GLU A 278 23.95 -10.78 -2.78
N PHE A 279 23.41 -9.74 -2.16
CA PHE A 279 23.53 -9.53 -0.72
C PHE A 279 22.85 -10.66 0.05
N ASP A 280 21.64 -11.06 -0.36
CA ASP A 280 20.92 -12.19 0.25
C ASP A 280 21.75 -13.48 0.19
N ALA A 281 22.32 -13.79 -0.97
CA ALA A 281 23.15 -14.97 -1.18
C ALA A 281 24.42 -14.94 -0.31
N GLU A 282 25.08 -13.79 -0.20
CA GLU A 282 26.26 -13.62 0.64
C GLU A 282 25.94 -13.68 2.15
N VAL A 283 24.77 -13.19 2.59
CA VAL A 283 24.32 -13.39 3.98
C VAL A 283 24.16 -14.88 4.28
N LEU A 284 23.45 -15.62 3.42
CA LEU A 284 23.22 -17.05 3.62
C LEU A 284 24.53 -17.85 3.63
N LYS A 285 25.50 -17.48 2.78
CA LYS A 285 26.79 -18.15 2.65
C LYS A 285 27.75 -17.84 3.80
N SER A 286 27.88 -16.57 4.15
CA SER A 286 28.93 -16.06 5.06
C SER A 286 28.46 -15.97 6.51
N VAL A 287 27.21 -15.57 6.75
CA VAL A 287 26.63 -15.45 8.10
C VAL A 287 25.98 -16.74 8.56
N ARG A 288 25.32 -17.46 7.64
CA ARG A 288 24.56 -18.70 7.92
C ARG A 288 23.60 -18.54 9.11
N PRO A 289 22.72 -17.53 9.11
CA PRO A 289 21.78 -17.31 10.20
C PRO A 289 20.80 -18.48 10.29
N ALA A 290 20.23 -18.71 11.47
CA ALA A 290 19.20 -19.74 11.64
C ALA A 290 17.89 -19.38 10.92
N TYR A 291 17.65 -18.09 10.69
CA TYR A 291 16.64 -17.57 9.77
C TYR A 291 17.16 -16.30 9.11
N TYR A 292 16.94 -16.18 7.80
CA TYR A 292 17.08 -14.97 7.02
C TYR A 292 15.79 -14.75 6.24
N GLY A 293 15.32 -13.52 6.20
CA GLY A 293 14.23 -13.14 5.30
C GLY A 293 14.30 -11.66 4.97
N ARG A 294 13.97 -11.33 3.73
CA ARG A 294 13.93 -9.95 3.26
C ARG A 294 12.55 -9.58 2.70
N TYR A 295 12.02 -8.46 3.14
CA TYR A 295 10.79 -7.84 2.64
C TYR A 295 11.13 -6.51 1.98
N VAL A 296 11.44 -6.54 0.68
CA VAL A 296 11.98 -5.38 -0.06
C VAL A 296 13.28 -4.89 0.59
N ASP A 297 13.24 -3.80 1.37
CA ASP A 297 14.35 -3.19 2.10
C ASP A 297 14.43 -3.59 3.59
N ASP A 298 13.33 -4.11 4.16
CA ASP A 298 13.29 -4.63 5.53
C ASP A 298 13.96 -6.02 5.58
N ILE A 299 15.03 -6.16 6.38
CA ILE A 299 15.76 -7.42 6.51
C ILE A 299 15.69 -7.90 7.96
N LEU A 300 15.37 -9.19 8.13
CA LEU A 300 15.28 -9.85 9.44
C LEU A 300 16.23 -11.04 9.51
N LEU A 301 17.11 -11.05 10.51
CA LEU A 301 18.01 -12.15 10.82
C LEU A 301 17.71 -12.72 12.20
N VAL A 302 17.76 -14.04 12.32
CA VAL A 302 17.79 -14.74 13.61
C VAL A 302 19.08 -15.53 13.68
N VAL A 303 19.94 -15.17 14.62
CA VAL A 303 21.27 -15.75 14.78
C VAL A 303 21.38 -16.37 16.18
N PRO A 304 21.85 -17.62 16.29
CA PRO A 304 22.24 -18.17 17.59
C PRO A 304 23.41 -17.37 18.16
N ALA A 305 23.23 -16.80 19.35
CA ALA A 305 24.23 -15.96 19.98
C ALA A 305 25.06 -16.78 20.97
N GLY A 306 26.39 -16.75 20.84
CA GLY A 306 27.29 -17.46 21.78
C GLY A 306 27.50 -16.70 23.09
N GLN A 307 27.39 -15.37 23.07
CA GLN A 307 27.56 -14.49 24.21
C GLN A 307 26.54 -13.35 24.17
N ASP A 308 26.33 -12.73 25.33
CA ASP A 308 25.47 -11.56 25.49
C ASP A 308 26.14 -10.33 24.86
N PRO A 309 25.53 -9.69 23.84
CA PRO A 309 26.09 -8.51 23.16
C PRO A 309 26.25 -7.29 24.08
N SER A 310 25.66 -7.29 25.28
CA SER A 310 25.75 -6.18 26.23
C SER A 310 27.01 -6.18 27.10
N LYS A 311 27.85 -7.21 27.00
CA LYS A 311 29.04 -7.36 27.83
C LYS A 311 30.31 -6.71 27.29
N GLY A 312 30.25 -6.13 26.09
CA GLY A 312 31.34 -5.32 25.53
C GLY A 312 31.33 -3.88 26.05
N ASP A 313 32.43 -3.17 25.82
CA ASP A 313 32.60 -1.77 26.22
C ASP A 313 31.90 -0.77 25.26
N GLY A 314 31.40 -1.25 24.11
CA GLY A 314 30.76 -0.45 23.07
C GLY A 314 29.23 -0.58 23.01
N SER A 315 28.65 0.02 21.96
CA SER A 315 27.21 -0.11 21.69
C SER A 315 26.89 -1.56 21.31
N PRO A 316 25.97 -2.26 22.02
CA PRO A 316 25.66 -3.67 21.75
C PRO A 316 25.21 -3.92 20.30
N VAL A 317 24.52 -2.95 19.72
CA VAL A 317 24.06 -2.99 18.32
C VAL A 317 25.24 -2.89 17.35
N ALA A 318 26.17 -1.96 17.59
CA ALA A 318 27.33 -1.77 16.72
C ALA A 318 28.27 -2.98 16.78
N GLU A 319 28.55 -3.50 17.97
CA GLU A 319 29.39 -4.68 18.15
C GLU A 319 28.79 -5.90 17.46
N PHE A 320 27.49 -6.13 17.65
CA PHE A 320 26.80 -7.25 17.00
C PHE A 320 26.79 -7.13 15.47
N ILE A 321 26.53 -5.94 14.92
CA ILE A 321 26.60 -5.70 13.48
C ILE A 321 28.03 -5.88 12.96
N ASN A 322 29.02 -5.38 13.71
CA ASN A 322 30.42 -5.53 13.32
C ASN A 322 30.79 -7.02 13.22
N ASP A 323 30.36 -7.82 14.19
CA ASP A 323 30.69 -9.24 14.25
C ASP A 323 30.00 -10.06 13.17
N ILE A 324 28.72 -9.79 12.93
CA ILE A 324 27.88 -10.59 12.04
C ILE A 324 27.96 -10.11 10.58
N LEU A 325 28.18 -8.82 10.33
CA LEU A 325 28.06 -8.25 8.99
C LEU A 325 29.34 -7.54 8.50
N VAL A 326 30.12 -6.92 9.38
CA VAL A 326 31.37 -6.23 8.96
C VAL A 326 32.56 -7.21 8.86
N ARG A 327 32.78 -8.05 9.90
CA ARG A 327 33.87 -9.03 9.92
C ARG A 327 33.80 -10.02 8.75
N PRO A 328 32.63 -10.56 8.36
CA PRO A 328 32.56 -11.45 7.21
C PRO A 328 32.59 -10.71 5.85
N GLY A 329 32.66 -9.36 5.87
CA GLY A 329 32.86 -8.54 4.68
C GLY A 329 31.60 -8.15 3.92
N LEU A 330 30.41 -8.24 4.52
CA LEU A 330 29.17 -7.79 3.89
C LEU A 330 29.01 -6.26 3.95
N LEU A 331 29.41 -5.68 5.09
CA LEU A 331 29.38 -4.26 5.35
C LEU A 331 30.79 -3.68 5.51
N SER A 332 30.93 -2.41 5.15
CA SER A 332 32.08 -1.60 5.54
C SER A 332 31.95 -1.11 6.99
N PRO A 333 33.07 -0.87 7.70
CA PRO A 333 33.04 -0.25 9.01
C PRO A 333 32.23 1.05 9.01
N PRO A 334 31.51 1.36 10.10
CA PRO A 334 30.61 2.50 10.13
C PRO A 334 31.36 3.82 10.13
N GLU A 335 30.89 4.77 9.31
CA GLU A 335 31.29 6.17 9.37
C GLU A 335 30.12 6.98 9.95
N LYS A 336 30.31 7.61 11.11
CA LYS A 336 29.26 8.39 11.81
C LYS A 336 27.95 7.60 12.01
N GLY A 337 28.05 6.29 12.29
CA GLY A 337 26.89 5.41 12.49
C GLY A 337 26.19 4.95 11.20
N ILE A 338 26.81 5.18 10.03
CA ILE A 338 26.32 4.72 8.73
C ILE A 338 27.20 3.57 8.23
N TYR A 339 26.59 2.42 7.98
CA TYR A 339 27.25 1.27 7.35
C TYR A 339 26.94 1.27 5.85
N ARG A 340 27.92 0.88 5.02
CA ARG A 340 27.73 0.73 3.56
C ARG A 340 27.88 -0.73 3.16
N LEU A 341 27.10 -1.19 2.19
CA LEU A 341 27.24 -2.56 1.66
C LEU A 341 28.47 -2.65 0.77
N ARG A 342 29.35 -3.65 0.97
CA ARG A 342 30.58 -3.76 0.16
C ARG A 342 30.31 -4.06 -1.30
N GLY A 343 29.35 -4.96 -1.58
CA GLY A 343 28.98 -5.32 -2.96
C GLY A 343 28.24 -4.20 -3.70
N ARG A 344 27.52 -3.34 -2.98
CA ARG A 344 26.76 -2.22 -3.55
C ARG A 344 26.95 -0.96 -2.66
N PRO A 345 28.06 -0.22 -2.81
CA PRO A 345 28.44 0.89 -1.91
C PRO A 345 27.46 2.06 -1.85
N SER A 346 26.56 2.18 -2.83
CA SER A 346 25.49 3.18 -2.83
C SER A 346 24.47 2.96 -1.71
N LEU A 347 24.29 1.71 -1.25
CA LEU A 347 23.34 1.33 -0.22
C LEU A 347 23.90 1.55 1.19
N GLN A 348 23.04 2.07 2.06
CA GLN A 348 23.42 2.51 3.40
C GLN A 348 22.43 2.00 4.45
N LEU A 349 22.96 1.58 5.60
CA LEU A 349 22.22 1.24 6.82
C LEU A 349 22.52 2.28 7.90
N GLN A 350 21.50 2.70 8.64
CA GLN A 350 21.65 3.62 9.75
C GLN A 350 21.54 2.88 11.08
N GLN A 351 22.58 2.99 11.92
CA GLN A 351 22.62 2.27 13.20
C GLN A 351 21.41 2.58 14.09
N SER A 352 20.96 3.84 14.14
CA SER A 352 19.83 4.27 14.98
C SER A 352 18.48 3.65 14.60
N LYS A 353 18.37 3.09 13.39
CA LYS A 353 17.18 2.38 12.92
C LYS A 353 17.27 0.86 13.07
N CYS A 354 18.46 0.34 13.34
CA CYS A 354 18.65 -1.10 13.53
C CYS A 354 18.04 -1.52 14.87
N ILE A 355 17.29 -2.62 14.86
CA ILE A 355 16.65 -3.16 16.07
C ILE A 355 17.35 -4.48 16.40
N LEU A 356 17.99 -4.55 17.57
CA LEU A 356 18.58 -5.77 18.10
C LEU A 356 17.80 -6.22 19.34
N GLN A 357 17.32 -7.46 19.34
CA GLN A 357 16.73 -8.10 20.50
C GLN A 357 17.51 -9.35 20.84
N TYR A 358 17.97 -9.48 22.08
CA TYR A 358 18.70 -10.64 22.58
C TYR A 358 17.88 -11.37 23.64
N PHE A 359 17.84 -12.69 23.56
CA PHE A 359 17.16 -13.57 24.51
C PHE A 359 18.13 -14.68 24.96
N ASP A 360 18.35 -14.76 26.28
CA ASP A 360 19.10 -15.85 26.90
C ASP A 360 18.16 -17.00 27.26
N ALA A 361 18.54 -18.23 26.88
CA ALA A 361 17.73 -19.44 27.06
C ALA A 361 17.46 -19.81 28.53
N ARG A 362 18.23 -19.24 29.47
CA ARG A 362 18.05 -19.45 30.93
C ARG A 362 17.08 -18.47 31.56
N HIS A 363 16.62 -17.46 30.81
CA HIS A 363 15.75 -16.41 31.28
C HIS A 363 14.33 -16.55 30.72
N SER A 364 13.40 -15.74 31.24
CA SER A 364 11.98 -15.81 30.88
C SER A 364 11.75 -15.50 29.39
N ILE A 365 10.95 -16.35 28.74
CA ILE A 365 10.53 -16.22 27.34
C ILE A 365 9.30 -15.28 27.20
N ALA A 366 8.75 -14.80 28.32
CA ALA A 366 7.49 -14.04 28.36
C ALA A 366 7.49 -12.80 27.44
N GLY A 367 8.65 -12.17 27.23
CA GLY A 367 8.79 -11.05 26.28
C GLY A 367 8.46 -11.45 24.83
N LEU A 368 9.02 -12.57 24.38
CA LEU A 368 8.79 -13.11 23.04
C LEU A 368 7.34 -13.61 22.89
N GLU A 369 6.77 -14.23 23.93
CA GLU A 369 5.37 -14.69 23.90
C GLU A 369 4.37 -13.53 23.89
N LYS A 370 4.60 -12.49 24.70
CA LYS A 370 3.75 -11.29 24.70
C LYS A 370 3.82 -10.56 23.37
N PHE A 371 5.00 -10.47 22.77
CA PHE A 371 5.18 -9.91 21.44
C PHE A 371 4.38 -10.70 20.39
N LYS A 372 4.51 -12.04 20.39
CA LYS A 372 3.74 -12.92 19.50
C LYS A 372 2.23 -12.76 19.68
N LYS A 373 1.75 -12.75 20.93
CA LYS A 373 0.31 -12.61 21.22
C LYS A 373 -0.26 -11.28 20.74
N LYS A 374 0.47 -10.16 20.91
CA LYS A 374 0.06 -8.84 20.39
C LYS A 374 -0.03 -8.85 18.85
N LEU A 375 0.86 -9.57 18.17
CA LEU A 375 0.83 -9.73 16.72
C LEU A 375 -0.33 -10.60 16.23
N GLU A 376 -0.62 -11.72 16.90
CA GLU A 376 -1.75 -12.61 16.57
C GLU A 376 -3.11 -11.92 16.76
N GLN A 377 -3.26 -11.12 17.83
CA GLN A 377 -4.46 -10.31 18.07
C GLN A 377 -4.67 -9.28 16.95
N ASN A 378 -3.63 -8.54 16.58
CA ASN A 378 -3.71 -7.54 15.51
C ASN A 378 -4.05 -8.13 14.13
N GLY A 379 -3.64 -9.37 13.85
CA GLY A 379 -3.97 -10.09 12.62
C GLY A 379 -5.41 -10.62 12.58
N SER A 380 -5.96 -11.00 13.74
CA SER A 380 -7.31 -11.58 13.87
C SER A 380 -8.40 -10.52 13.86
N ASP A 381 -8.10 -9.33 14.35
CA ASP A 381 -9.02 -8.18 14.42
C ASP A 381 -9.47 -7.62 13.07
N PHE A 382 -8.81 -8.02 11.96
CA PHE A 382 -9.18 -7.63 10.60
C PHE A 382 -10.32 -8.48 10.02
N LEU A 383 -10.58 -9.65 10.62
CA LEU A 383 -11.58 -10.63 10.18
C LEU A 383 -12.89 -10.57 10.97
N LEU A 384 -12.93 -9.78 12.04
CA LEU A 384 -14.10 -9.70 12.91
C LEU A 384 -15.05 -8.58 12.47
N LEU A 385 -16.34 -8.92 12.44
CA LEU A 385 -17.44 -7.97 12.53
C LEU A 385 -17.16 -6.99 13.68
N PRO A 386 -17.72 -5.76 13.65
CA PRO A 386 -17.66 -4.87 14.80
C PRO A 386 -18.25 -5.62 16.00
N VAL A 387 -17.39 -6.08 16.91
CA VAL A 387 -17.80 -6.50 18.25
C VAL A 387 -18.13 -5.20 18.97
N ASP A 388 -19.24 -5.17 19.70
CA ASP A 388 -19.74 -4.02 20.45
C ASP A 388 -18.70 -3.53 21.49
N GLU A 389 -17.71 -2.79 21.03
CA GLU A 389 -16.89 -1.84 21.78
C GLU A 389 -17.23 -0.42 21.28
N ALA A 390 -18.52 -0.13 21.14
CA ALA A 390 -19.03 1.19 20.77
C ALA A 390 -18.66 2.29 21.79
N ASP A 391 -18.09 1.91 22.94
CA ASP A 391 -17.78 2.79 24.07
C ASP A 391 -16.34 3.34 24.09
N ASN A 392 -15.43 2.87 23.23
CA ASN A 392 -14.08 3.43 23.20
C ASN A 392 -14.09 4.80 22.53
N SER A 393 -13.71 5.85 23.27
CA SER A 393 -13.64 7.21 22.72
C SER A 393 -12.56 7.29 21.62
N MET A 394 -12.75 8.16 20.62
CA MET A 394 -11.73 8.37 19.57
C MET A 394 -10.35 8.70 20.16
N GLU A 395 -10.32 9.38 21.30
CA GLU A 395 -9.11 9.77 22.01
C GLU A 395 -8.36 8.53 22.58
N ASP A 396 -9.09 7.53 23.06
CA ASP A 396 -8.51 6.26 23.56
C ASP A 396 -7.91 5.41 22.44
N VAL A 397 -8.42 5.56 21.20
CA VAL A 397 -7.98 4.75 20.06
C VAL A 397 -6.88 5.45 19.25
N ALA A 398 -6.92 6.77 19.16
CA ALA A 398 -5.96 7.56 18.38
C ALA A 398 -4.62 7.73 19.10
N TYR A 399 -4.58 7.63 20.43
CA TYR A 399 -3.39 7.92 21.24
C TYR A 399 -2.99 6.71 22.11
N GLU A 400 -1.75 6.25 21.97
CA GLU A 400 -1.11 5.27 22.85
C GLU A 400 -0.20 6.01 23.84
N LEU A 401 -0.48 5.86 25.14
CA LEU A 401 0.42 6.35 26.18
C LEU A 401 1.64 5.42 26.26
N LEU A 402 2.83 5.99 26.03
CA LEU A 402 4.09 5.30 26.19
C LEU A 402 4.53 5.38 27.65
N TYR A 403 4.78 4.23 28.27
CA TYR A 403 5.22 4.15 29.66
C TYR A 403 6.64 3.60 29.80
N GLU A 404 7.35 4.10 30.79
CA GLU A 404 8.64 3.63 31.29
C GLU A 404 8.41 3.01 32.67
N GLY A 405 8.23 1.68 32.69
CA GLY A 405 7.92 0.91 33.90
C GLY A 405 6.42 0.70 34.11
N SER A 406 5.86 1.19 35.23
CA SER A 406 4.48 0.89 35.63
C SER A 406 3.47 1.84 34.97
N VAL A 407 2.42 1.27 34.39
CA VAL A 407 1.27 1.99 33.79
C VAL A 407 0.54 2.86 34.83
N ASN A 408 0.59 2.48 36.12
CA ASN A 408 -0.17 3.15 37.18
C ASN A 408 0.52 4.39 37.75
N LYS A 409 1.70 4.78 37.26
CA LYS A 409 2.46 5.93 37.76
C LYS A 409 2.53 7.04 36.71
N PHE A 410 1.98 8.21 37.00
CA PHE A 410 2.01 9.35 36.06
C PHE A 410 3.43 9.76 35.65
N ARG A 411 4.39 9.73 36.59
CA ARG A 411 5.83 9.97 36.33
C ARG A 411 6.47 8.97 35.35
N SER A 412 5.83 7.82 35.13
CA SER A 412 6.28 6.79 34.19
C SER A 412 5.81 7.07 32.77
N ILE A 413 5.00 8.10 32.52
CA ILE A 413 4.62 8.47 31.14
C ILE A 413 5.87 9.03 30.44
N LYS A 414 6.28 8.34 29.38
CA LYS A 414 7.39 8.72 28.49
C LYS A 414 6.92 9.65 27.37
N GLY A 415 5.67 9.51 26.95
CA GLY A 415 5.06 10.37 25.94
C GLY A 415 3.70 9.85 25.50
N VAL A 416 3.07 10.60 24.61
CA VAL A 416 1.86 10.18 23.90
C VAL A 416 2.28 9.92 22.45
N ALA A 417 2.03 8.72 21.95
CA ALA A 417 2.24 8.39 20.55
C ALA A 417 0.89 8.27 19.86
N GLU A 418 0.72 8.93 18.71
CA GLU A 418 -0.46 8.75 17.89
C GLU A 418 -0.37 7.42 17.13
N ASN A 419 -1.44 6.62 17.14
CA ASN A 419 -1.47 5.32 16.50
C ASN A 419 -2.25 5.37 15.18
N ARG A 420 -1.51 5.59 14.08
CA ARG A 420 -2.07 5.62 12.71
C ARG A 420 -2.91 4.39 12.37
N TYR A 421 -2.48 3.21 12.80
CA TYR A 421 -3.13 1.94 12.46
C TYR A 421 -4.46 1.79 13.19
N GLU A 422 -4.49 2.05 14.49
CA GLU A 422 -5.70 1.96 15.31
C GLU A 422 -6.73 3.03 14.92
N LEU A 423 -6.30 4.27 14.63
CA LEU A 423 -7.19 5.29 14.08
C LEU A 423 -7.81 4.84 12.76
N ALA A 424 -7.01 4.32 11.83
CA ALA A 424 -7.47 3.84 10.54
C ALA A 424 -8.47 2.67 10.66
N LYS A 425 -8.32 1.82 11.67
CA LYS A 425 -9.20 0.70 12.01
C LYS A 425 -10.50 1.19 12.65
N HIS A 426 -10.43 2.14 13.57
CA HIS A 426 -11.60 2.77 14.18
C HIS A 426 -12.50 3.44 13.12
N LEU A 427 -11.92 4.22 12.20
CA LEU A 427 -12.67 4.83 11.10
C LEU A 427 -13.39 3.79 10.24
N ALA A 428 -12.72 2.67 9.93
CA ALA A 428 -13.32 1.60 9.15
C ALA A 428 -14.51 0.95 9.89
N ARG A 429 -14.35 0.66 11.20
CA ARG A 429 -15.41 0.10 12.05
C ARG A 429 -16.63 1.04 12.15
N GLN A 430 -16.40 2.32 12.41
CA GLN A 430 -17.46 3.33 12.45
C GLN A 430 -18.18 3.48 11.12
N THR A 431 -17.45 3.42 10.00
CA THR A 431 -18.06 3.47 8.67
C THR A 431 -18.96 2.25 8.42
N ILE A 432 -18.51 1.06 8.80
CA ILE A 432 -19.32 -0.17 8.70
C ILE A 432 -20.56 -0.09 9.60
N LEU A 433 -20.43 0.43 10.82
CA LEU A 433 -21.55 0.63 11.73
C LEU A 433 -22.64 1.48 11.07
N HIS A 434 -22.30 2.65 10.54
CA HIS A 434 -23.26 3.53 9.84
C HIS A 434 -23.81 2.93 8.53
N LEU A 435 -23.10 1.99 7.89
CA LEU A 435 -23.64 1.27 6.74
C LEU A 435 -24.73 0.27 7.13
N VAL A 436 -24.70 -0.25 8.37
CA VAL A 436 -25.61 -1.30 8.84
C VAL A 436 -26.72 -0.73 9.73
N THR A 437 -26.45 0.28 10.56
CA THR A 437 -27.40 0.87 11.52
C THR A 437 -28.03 2.18 11.02
N ASP A 438 -29.07 2.66 11.71
CA ASP A 438 -29.72 3.97 11.49
C ASP A 438 -29.25 5.01 12.50
N ASP A 439 -28.21 4.69 13.26
CA ASP A 439 -27.79 5.56 14.34
C ASP A 439 -27.23 6.86 13.78
N PRO A 440 -27.65 8.01 14.32
CA PRO A 440 -27.07 9.28 13.92
C PRO A 440 -25.56 9.27 14.20
N PRO A 441 -24.77 10.04 13.43
CA PRO A 441 -23.34 10.18 13.68
C PRO A 441 -23.09 10.57 15.13
N ASP A 442 -22.23 9.80 15.82
CA ASP A 442 -21.83 10.14 17.17
C ASP A 442 -21.10 11.48 17.15
N ARG A 443 -21.70 12.48 17.79
CA ARG A 443 -21.13 13.83 17.89
C ARG A 443 -19.76 13.82 18.55
N LYS A 444 -19.47 12.88 19.45
CA LYS A 444 -18.15 12.73 20.07
C LYS A 444 -17.10 12.32 19.04
N VAL A 445 -17.44 11.42 18.12
CA VAL A 445 -16.56 11.00 17.03
C VAL A 445 -16.34 12.17 16.06
N SER A 446 -17.40 12.87 15.64
CA SER A 446 -17.28 14.04 14.75
C SER A 446 -16.41 15.15 15.36
N GLN A 447 -16.55 15.42 16.66
CA GLN A 447 -15.77 16.43 17.36
C GLN A 447 -14.31 15.98 17.59
N GLY A 448 -14.11 14.70 17.94
CA GLY A 448 -12.79 14.09 18.06
C GLY A 448 -11.98 14.18 16.76
N LEU A 449 -12.63 13.97 15.61
CA LEU A 449 -12.01 14.08 14.29
C LEU A 449 -11.50 15.50 14.02
N GLN A 450 -12.34 16.49 14.30
CA GLN A 450 -11.95 17.89 14.13
C GLN A 450 -10.78 18.27 15.05
N ASN A 451 -10.77 17.74 16.27
CA ASN A 451 -9.69 17.98 17.23
C ASN A 451 -8.38 17.30 16.83
N PHE A 452 -8.43 16.05 16.36
CA PHE A 452 -7.27 15.27 15.95
C PHE A 452 -6.60 15.87 14.71
N PHE A 453 -7.37 16.18 13.66
CA PHE A 453 -6.84 16.69 12.39
C PHE A 453 -6.57 18.20 12.42
N LYS A 454 -5.94 18.69 13.49
CA LYS A 454 -5.58 20.10 13.66
C LYS A 454 -4.07 20.28 13.61
N GLY A 455 -3.59 21.39 13.05
CA GLY A 455 -2.17 21.70 12.95
C GLY A 455 -1.37 20.61 12.24
N ARG A 456 -0.27 20.17 12.86
CA ARG A 456 0.64 19.15 12.33
C ARG A 456 -0.06 17.83 11.98
N SER A 457 -0.91 17.33 12.87
CA SER A 457 -1.58 16.03 12.69
C SER A 457 -2.55 16.05 11.48
N ALA A 458 -3.05 17.22 11.07
CA ALA A 458 -3.80 17.34 9.83
C ALA A 458 -3.00 16.89 8.60
N ILE A 459 -1.71 17.24 8.56
CA ILE A 459 -0.81 17.00 7.43
C ILE A 459 -0.09 15.65 7.56
N GLU A 460 0.22 15.20 8.77
CA GLU A 460 0.87 13.91 9.01
C GLU A 460 0.00 12.70 8.59
N TYR A 461 -1.31 12.85 8.77
CA TYR A 461 -2.33 11.82 8.47
C TYR A 461 -3.13 12.16 7.20
N PHE A 462 -2.50 12.81 6.23
CA PHE A 462 -3.17 13.22 4.99
C PHE A 462 -3.79 12.04 4.21
N ASP A 463 -3.22 10.85 4.33
CA ASP A 463 -3.72 9.62 3.72
C ASP A 463 -5.05 9.12 4.30
N LEU A 464 -5.42 9.58 5.49
CA LEU A 464 -6.68 9.23 6.14
C LEU A 464 -7.83 10.17 5.75
N TRP A 465 -7.56 11.28 5.06
CA TRP A 465 -8.60 12.25 4.66
C TRP A 465 -9.73 11.58 3.87
N GLU A 466 -9.41 10.67 2.94
CA GLU A 466 -10.39 9.90 2.16
C GLU A 466 -11.36 9.13 3.08
N ARG A 467 -10.84 8.47 4.13
CA ARG A 467 -11.66 7.68 5.05
C ARG A 467 -12.56 8.55 5.89
N VAL A 468 -12.06 9.72 6.33
CA VAL A 468 -12.84 10.70 7.08
C VAL A 468 -13.98 11.24 6.23
N PHE A 469 -13.71 11.68 5.00
CA PHE A 469 -14.77 12.14 4.09
C PHE A 469 -15.80 11.04 3.81
N THR A 470 -15.34 9.81 3.57
CA THR A 470 -16.24 8.69 3.29
C THR A 470 -17.14 8.36 4.48
N LEU A 471 -16.59 8.34 5.70
CA LEU A 471 -17.36 8.17 6.94
C LEU A 471 -18.44 9.25 7.07
N LEU A 472 -18.06 10.52 6.94
CA LEU A 472 -18.99 11.65 7.07
C LEU A 472 -20.05 11.65 5.96
N GLY A 473 -19.68 11.26 4.73
CA GLY A 473 -20.59 11.12 3.60
C GLY A 473 -21.62 10.00 3.81
N ILE A 474 -21.20 8.85 4.34
CA ILE A 474 -22.08 7.72 4.66
C ILE A 474 -23.00 8.04 5.83
N ALA A 475 -22.48 8.69 6.87
CA ALA A 475 -23.25 9.13 8.02
C ALA A 475 -24.21 10.30 7.70
N GLY A 476 -24.08 10.92 6.53
CA GLY A 476 -24.87 12.09 6.13
C GLY A 476 -24.52 13.38 6.87
N ASP A 477 -23.38 13.44 7.56
CA ASP A 477 -22.92 14.60 8.35
C ASP A 477 -22.24 15.66 7.47
N LYS A 478 -23.04 16.32 6.64
CA LYS A 478 -22.58 17.38 5.73
C LYS A 478 -22.00 18.59 6.47
N ALA A 479 -22.48 18.87 7.69
CA ALA A 479 -22.01 20.01 8.48
C ALA A 479 -20.56 19.81 8.94
N THR A 480 -20.28 18.64 9.53
CA THR A 480 -18.92 18.26 9.94
C THR A 480 -18.00 18.12 8.73
N GLY A 481 -18.48 17.55 7.62
CA GLY A 481 -17.71 17.47 6.37
C GLY A 481 -17.25 18.84 5.84
N LYS A 482 -18.15 19.83 5.85
CA LYS A 482 -17.82 21.22 5.46
C LYS A 482 -16.86 21.89 6.42
N ALA A 483 -17.02 21.68 7.72
CA ALA A 483 -16.10 22.20 8.73
C ALA A 483 -14.70 21.59 8.57
N PHE A 484 -14.62 20.27 8.36
CA PHE A 484 -13.38 19.55 8.13
C PHE A 484 -12.65 20.03 6.86
N LEU A 485 -13.37 20.20 5.75
CA LEU A 485 -12.79 20.74 4.51
C LEU A 485 -12.23 22.15 4.71
N LYS A 486 -12.97 23.04 5.40
CA LYS A 486 -12.49 24.40 5.71
C LYS A 486 -11.24 24.38 6.58
N GLN A 487 -11.18 23.47 7.55
CA GLN A 487 -10.03 23.28 8.42
C GLN A 487 -8.80 22.83 7.62
N LEU A 488 -8.92 21.80 6.78
CA LEU A 488 -7.81 21.35 5.93
C LEU A 488 -7.33 22.46 4.97
N LYS A 489 -8.25 23.23 4.37
CA LYS A 489 -7.91 24.38 3.54
C LYS A 489 -7.20 25.51 4.29
N ALA A 490 -7.38 25.62 5.61
CA ALA A 490 -6.64 26.56 6.44
C ALA A 490 -5.26 26.01 6.87
N GLU A 491 -5.14 24.69 7.02
CA GLU A 491 -3.90 24.03 7.44
C GLU A 491 -2.89 23.84 6.28
N ILE A 492 -3.35 23.48 5.08
CA ILE A 492 -2.46 23.24 3.92
C ILE A 492 -1.56 24.46 3.64
N PRO A 493 -2.06 25.71 3.56
CA PRO A 493 -1.22 26.88 3.31
C PRO A 493 -0.17 27.17 4.38
N ARG A 494 -0.19 26.49 5.53
CA ARG A 494 0.81 26.63 6.62
C ARG A 494 2.00 25.68 6.46
N VAL A 495 1.95 24.74 5.52
CA VAL A 495 3.05 23.79 5.25
C VAL A 495 4.25 24.53 4.66
N ARG A 496 5.43 24.31 5.23
CA ARG A 496 6.69 24.91 4.79
C ARG A 496 7.80 23.88 4.70
N HIS A 497 8.73 24.10 3.78
CA HIS A 497 9.98 23.37 3.64
C HIS A 497 11.11 24.39 3.45
N ASN A 498 12.35 24.01 3.79
CA ASN A 498 13.54 24.88 3.64
C ASN A 498 13.73 25.39 2.20
N ASP A 499 13.29 24.62 1.21
CA ASP A 499 13.29 24.99 -0.20
C ASP A 499 11.89 25.48 -0.64
N VAL A 500 11.86 26.67 -1.28
CA VAL A 500 10.64 27.35 -1.72
C VAL A 500 9.92 26.59 -2.83
N GLN A 501 10.65 25.97 -3.76
CA GLN A 501 10.06 25.20 -4.85
C GLN A 501 9.45 23.91 -4.30
N VAL A 502 10.13 23.23 -3.37
CA VAL A 502 9.57 22.06 -2.67
C VAL A 502 8.29 22.43 -1.91
N THR A 503 8.27 23.60 -1.26
CA THR A 503 7.05 24.12 -0.60
C THR A 503 5.91 24.28 -1.60
N LYS A 504 6.15 24.90 -2.76
CA LYS A 504 5.14 25.08 -3.80
C LYS A 504 4.59 23.74 -4.30
N GLU A 505 5.46 22.77 -4.55
CA GLU A 505 5.06 21.43 -4.98
C GLU A 505 4.26 20.70 -3.89
N LEU A 506 4.67 20.78 -2.63
CA LEU A 506 3.94 20.17 -1.51
C LEU A 506 2.51 20.71 -1.39
N LEU A 507 2.35 22.04 -1.47
CA LEU A 507 1.02 22.68 -1.40
C LEU A 507 0.12 22.20 -2.55
N ALA A 508 0.61 22.23 -3.79
CA ALA A 508 -0.15 21.78 -4.95
C ALA A 508 -0.53 20.29 -4.86
N ASN A 509 0.39 19.44 -4.39
CA ASN A 509 0.14 18.00 -4.27
C ASN A 509 -0.81 17.66 -3.11
N LEU A 510 -0.75 18.38 -1.98
CA LEU A 510 -1.71 18.22 -0.87
C LEU A 510 -3.10 18.71 -1.27
N GLU A 511 -3.22 19.83 -1.97
CA GLU A 511 -4.49 20.31 -2.52
C GLU A 511 -5.08 19.31 -3.52
N GLN A 512 -4.28 18.75 -4.42
CA GLN A 512 -4.74 17.72 -5.34
C GLN A 512 -5.16 16.45 -4.60
N HIS A 513 -4.43 16.03 -3.57
CA HIS A 513 -4.81 14.88 -2.75
C HIS A 513 -6.14 15.11 -2.03
N LEU A 514 -6.38 16.30 -1.50
CA LEU A 514 -7.64 16.69 -0.88
C LEU A 514 -8.82 16.57 -1.85
N LYS A 515 -8.66 17.03 -3.09
CA LYS A 515 -9.66 16.90 -4.15
C LYS A 515 -10.01 15.43 -4.42
N LEU A 516 -8.98 14.59 -4.54
CA LEU A 516 -9.16 13.16 -4.82
C LEU A 516 -9.77 12.38 -3.64
N ALA A 517 -9.44 12.78 -2.41
CA ALA A 517 -10.03 12.22 -1.20
C ALA A 517 -11.54 12.48 -1.15
N LEU A 518 -11.99 13.69 -1.49
CA LEU A 518 -13.41 14.01 -1.59
C LEU A 518 -14.07 13.27 -2.76
N ALA A 519 -13.43 13.25 -3.94
CA ALA A 519 -13.93 12.56 -5.13
C ALA A 519 -14.28 11.08 -4.87
N LEU A 520 -13.44 10.39 -4.11
CA LEU A 520 -13.67 8.99 -3.75
C LEU A 520 -14.87 8.82 -2.83
N SER A 521 -15.05 9.72 -1.85
CA SER A 521 -16.24 9.74 -1.00
C SER A 521 -17.51 9.95 -1.84
N ASP A 522 -17.51 10.95 -2.72
CA ASP A 522 -18.65 11.26 -3.59
C ASP A 522 -18.95 10.16 -4.61
N SER A 523 -17.93 9.39 -5.02
CA SER A 523 -18.14 8.23 -5.90
C SER A 523 -18.99 7.12 -5.24
N VAL A 524 -19.02 7.06 -3.90
CA VAL A 524 -19.82 6.11 -3.11
C VAL A 524 -21.14 6.74 -2.67
N SER A 525 -21.08 7.92 -2.07
CA SER A 525 -22.26 8.61 -1.52
C SER A 525 -23.04 9.40 -2.58
N GLU A 526 -24.12 10.07 -2.20
CA GLU A 526 -24.69 11.12 -3.06
C GLU A 526 -23.75 12.33 -3.00
N GLU A 527 -23.33 12.81 -4.18
CA GLU A 527 -22.45 13.97 -4.29
C GLU A 527 -23.01 15.15 -3.46
N ASP A 528 -22.19 15.68 -2.54
CA ASP A 528 -22.53 16.93 -1.88
C ASP A 528 -22.07 18.07 -2.78
N VAL A 529 -22.99 18.54 -3.63
CA VAL A 529 -22.79 19.65 -4.57
C VAL A 529 -22.08 20.85 -3.91
N GLY A 530 -22.36 21.13 -2.63
CA GLY A 530 -21.72 22.24 -1.91
C GLY A 530 -20.27 21.99 -1.46
N LEU A 531 -19.79 20.74 -1.44
CA LEU A 531 -18.38 20.39 -1.22
C LEU A 531 -17.62 20.31 -2.55
N SER A 532 -18.23 19.78 -3.61
CA SER A 532 -17.66 19.72 -4.97
C SER A 532 -17.40 21.12 -5.55
N GLU A 533 -18.35 22.05 -5.40
CA GLU A 533 -18.22 23.44 -5.85
C GLU A 533 -17.00 24.16 -5.23
N LEU A 534 -16.58 23.75 -4.02
CA LEU A 534 -15.42 24.33 -3.35
C LEU A 534 -14.08 23.85 -3.95
N LEU A 535 -14.06 22.81 -4.78
CA LEU A 535 -12.83 22.15 -5.23
C LEU A 535 -12.68 22.04 -6.76
N GLY A 536 -13.74 22.32 -7.52
CA GLY A 536 -13.74 22.33 -9.00
C GLY A 536 -14.20 21.00 -9.60
N ASP A 537 -13.75 20.67 -10.81
CA ASP A 537 -14.04 19.39 -11.48
C ASP A 537 -13.41 18.21 -10.70
N VAL A 538 -14.28 17.36 -10.14
CA VAL A 538 -13.94 16.25 -9.24
C VAL A 538 -14.24 14.95 -9.99
N PRO A 539 -13.27 14.02 -10.16
CA PRO A 539 -13.43 12.85 -11.02
C PRO A 539 -14.27 11.71 -10.40
N ALA A 540 -15.32 12.06 -9.66
CA ALA A 540 -16.18 11.11 -8.94
C ALA A 540 -16.95 10.21 -9.92
N GLU A 541 -17.42 10.77 -11.04
CA GLU A 541 -18.12 10.01 -12.08
C GLU A 541 -17.19 9.00 -12.74
N GLU A 542 -15.95 9.39 -13.07
CA GLU A 542 -14.96 8.49 -13.66
C GLU A 542 -14.58 7.36 -12.71
N PHE A 543 -14.42 7.63 -11.40
CA PHE A 543 -14.21 6.56 -10.42
C PHE A 543 -15.37 5.57 -10.39
N ARG A 544 -16.61 6.06 -10.47
CA ARG A 544 -17.81 5.22 -10.47
C ARG A 544 -17.97 4.43 -11.77
N ARG A 545 -17.71 5.04 -12.92
CA ARG A 545 -17.78 4.40 -14.25
C ARG A 545 -16.68 3.35 -14.42
N ALA A 546 -15.45 3.68 -14.03
CA ALA A 546 -14.34 2.73 -14.05
C ALA A 546 -14.37 1.74 -12.88
N ASN A 547 -15.32 1.85 -11.95
CA ASN A 547 -15.43 1.01 -10.76
C ASN A 547 -14.15 0.99 -9.88
N LEU A 548 -13.42 2.10 -9.84
CA LEU A 548 -12.23 2.32 -9.03
C LEU A 548 -12.58 3.03 -7.71
N LEU A 549 -13.65 2.57 -7.06
CA LEU A 549 -14.12 3.04 -5.76
C LEU A 549 -13.91 2.00 -4.66
N ARG A 550 -14.10 2.40 -3.40
CA ARG A 550 -13.99 1.49 -2.24
C ARG A 550 -15.24 0.60 -2.12
N HIS A 551 -15.18 -0.61 -2.68
CA HIS A 551 -16.35 -1.50 -2.73
C HIS A 551 -16.95 -1.87 -1.37
N HIS A 552 -16.14 -1.93 -0.31
CA HIS A 552 -16.61 -2.30 1.03
C HIS A 552 -17.51 -1.24 1.65
N PHE A 553 -17.64 -0.08 1.02
CA PHE A 553 -18.60 0.96 1.38
C PHE A 553 -19.89 0.93 0.55
N VAL A 554 -20.00 -0.01 -0.40
CA VAL A 554 -21.23 -0.25 -1.16
C VAL A 554 -22.14 -1.13 -0.32
N ARG A 555 -23.30 -0.60 0.08
CA ARG A 555 -24.20 -1.29 1.02
C ARG A 555 -24.84 -2.53 0.41
N ALA A 556 -25.34 -2.42 -0.82
CA ALA A 556 -25.96 -3.53 -1.53
C ALA A 556 -24.89 -4.28 -2.36
N PRO A 557 -24.68 -5.59 -2.15
CA PRO A 557 -23.67 -6.36 -2.86
C PRO A 557 -23.72 -6.14 -4.37
N LEU A 558 -22.56 -5.81 -4.96
CA LEU A 558 -22.36 -5.56 -6.38
C LEU A 558 -23.20 -4.43 -7.01
N LEU A 559 -23.85 -3.55 -6.23
CA LEU A 559 -24.62 -2.44 -6.79
C LEU A 559 -23.76 -1.51 -7.66
N ASN A 560 -22.49 -1.31 -7.31
CA ASN A 560 -21.52 -0.56 -8.09
C ASN A 560 -21.22 -1.16 -9.47
N PHE A 561 -21.50 -2.45 -9.70
CA PHE A 561 -21.38 -3.13 -11.01
C PHE A 561 -22.63 -2.95 -11.89
N THR A 562 -23.57 -2.13 -11.45
CA THR A 562 -24.78 -1.80 -12.21
C THR A 562 -24.69 -0.39 -12.80
N ASN A 563 -25.69 -0.04 -13.61
CA ASN A 563 -25.91 1.31 -14.11
C ASN A 563 -26.63 2.24 -13.11
N TYR A 564 -26.69 1.87 -11.83
CA TYR A 564 -27.30 2.72 -10.79
C TYR A 564 -26.48 4.01 -10.60
N SER A 565 -27.18 5.14 -10.67
CA SER A 565 -26.57 6.48 -10.57
C SER A 565 -26.77 7.16 -9.21
N GLY A 566 -27.59 6.59 -8.31
CA GLY A 566 -27.80 7.14 -6.97
C GLY A 566 -26.67 6.80 -5.99
N SER A 567 -26.86 7.13 -4.70
CA SER A 567 -25.91 6.77 -3.64
C SER A 567 -25.76 5.26 -3.49
N LEU A 568 -24.52 4.75 -3.53
CA LEU A 568 -24.21 3.33 -3.36
C LEU A 568 -24.26 2.89 -1.88
N SER A 569 -24.33 3.84 -0.95
CA SER A 569 -24.54 3.59 0.49
C SER A 569 -26.01 3.61 0.91
N CYS A 570 -26.95 3.89 -0.01
CA CYS A 570 -28.38 3.99 0.32
C CYS A 570 -29.03 2.63 0.67
N ARG A 571 -30.04 2.66 1.54
CA ARG A 571 -30.79 1.46 1.98
C ARG A 571 -31.65 0.85 0.89
N SER A 572 -32.39 1.73 0.21
CA SER A 572 -33.39 1.35 -0.77
C SER A 572 -33.11 2.10 -2.05
N LEU A 573 -33.03 1.38 -3.17
CA LEU A 573 -32.84 1.99 -4.47
C LEU A 573 -34.10 2.76 -4.86
N LYS A 574 -33.91 3.99 -5.37
CA LYS A 574 -35.00 4.78 -5.97
C LYS A 574 -35.54 4.10 -7.24
N LYS A 575 -34.68 3.38 -7.98
CA LYS A 575 -35.02 2.70 -9.23
C LYS A 575 -34.22 1.39 -9.33
N PRO A 576 -34.83 0.30 -9.82
CA PRO A 576 -34.11 -0.95 -10.06
C PRO A 576 -33.09 -0.77 -11.17
N ALA A 577 -31.89 -1.30 -10.94
CA ALA A 577 -30.73 -1.17 -11.82
C ALA A 577 -30.59 -2.37 -12.77
N LYS A 578 -29.64 -2.27 -13.71
CA LYS A 578 -29.21 -3.36 -14.59
C LYS A 578 -27.69 -3.53 -14.49
N PRO A 579 -27.16 -4.76 -14.59
CA PRO A 579 -25.72 -4.98 -14.69
C PRO A 579 -25.11 -4.15 -15.82
N ASP A 580 -23.95 -3.55 -15.55
CA ASP A 580 -23.21 -2.76 -16.53
C ASP A 580 -22.17 -3.66 -17.22
N PRO A 581 -22.31 -3.93 -18.53
CA PRO A 581 -21.39 -4.82 -19.25
C PRO A 581 -19.95 -4.33 -19.26
N HIS A 582 -19.72 -3.00 -19.24
CA HIS A 582 -18.39 -2.43 -19.24
C HIS A 582 -17.69 -2.70 -17.90
N LYS A 583 -18.38 -2.45 -16.79
CA LYS A 583 -17.84 -2.68 -15.44
C LYS A 583 -17.55 -4.15 -15.16
N LEU A 584 -18.38 -5.06 -15.67
CA LEU A 584 -18.15 -6.50 -15.56
C LEU A 584 -16.92 -6.91 -16.38
N LYS A 585 -16.88 -6.52 -17.67
CA LYS A 585 -15.77 -6.85 -18.58
C LYS A 585 -14.42 -6.39 -18.07
N TRP A 586 -14.38 -5.21 -17.45
CA TRP A 586 -13.18 -4.57 -16.90
C TRP A 586 -13.17 -4.59 -15.38
N THR A 587 -13.71 -5.63 -14.75
CA THR A 587 -13.75 -5.72 -13.30
C THR A 587 -12.34 -5.58 -12.68
N PRO A 588 -12.17 -4.76 -11.63
CA PRO A 588 -10.89 -4.62 -10.92
C PRO A 588 -10.62 -5.80 -9.96
N ARG A 589 -11.62 -6.61 -9.65
CA ARG A 589 -11.51 -7.72 -8.70
C ARG A 589 -12.29 -8.95 -9.14
N PHE A 590 -11.94 -10.09 -8.55
CA PHE A 590 -12.72 -11.31 -8.68
C PHE A 590 -14.06 -11.12 -7.97
N LEU A 591 -15.15 -11.55 -8.61
CA LEU A 591 -16.49 -11.55 -7.99
C LEU A 591 -16.79 -12.94 -7.46
N ASN A 592 -17.12 -13.04 -6.18
CA ASN A 592 -17.54 -14.32 -5.62
C ASN A 592 -18.99 -14.61 -6.07
N PHE A 593 -19.31 -15.90 -6.22
CA PHE A 593 -20.61 -16.30 -6.74
C PHE A 593 -21.76 -15.98 -5.76
N ASP A 594 -21.51 -16.06 -4.46
CA ASP A 594 -22.44 -15.63 -3.41
C ASP A 594 -22.79 -14.14 -3.53
N GLU A 595 -21.85 -13.26 -3.86
CA GLU A 595 -22.12 -11.85 -4.12
C GLU A 595 -23.06 -11.66 -5.33
N CYS A 596 -22.88 -12.47 -6.36
CA CYS A 596 -23.75 -12.47 -7.55
C CYS A 596 -25.17 -12.96 -7.22
N MET A 597 -25.28 -13.99 -6.37
CA MET A 597 -26.56 -14.48 -5.86
C MET A 597 -27.25 -13.43 -4.97
N LEU A 598 -26.51 -12.77 -4.08
CA LEU A 598 -27.04 -11.69 -3.24
C LEU A 598 -27.58 -10.54 -4.10
N LEU A 599 -26.88 -10.14 -5.16
CA LEU A 599 -27.40 -9.18 -6.13
C LEU A 599 -28.71 -9.66 -6.76
N ALA A 600 -28.77 -10.93 -7.20
CA ALA A 600 -29.95 -11.51 -7.81
C ALA A 600 -31.18 -11.53 -6.88
N TYR A 601 -30.97 -11.77 -5.58
CA TYR A 601 -32.03 -11.81 -4.55
C TYR A 601 -32.34 -10.46 -3.92
N SER A 602 -31.47 -9.46 -4.06
CA SER A 602 -31.61 -8.15 -3.41
C SER A 602 -32.87 -7.37 -3.77
N GLY A 603 -33.57 -7.71 -4.86
CA GLY A 603 -34.66 -6.90 -5.42
C GLY A 603 -34.19 -5.61 -6.12
N ASN A 604 -32.88 -5.32 -6.11
CA ASN A 604 -32.29 -4.09 -6.64
C ASN A 604 -32.08 -4.11 -8.15
N VAL A 605 -32.22 -5.26 -8.80
CA VAL A 605 -31.95 -5.46 -10.23
C VAL A 605 -33.13 -6.06 -10.98
N ARG A 606 -33.31 -5.66 -12.24
CA ARG A 606 -34.31 -6.27 -13.13
C ARG A 606 -33.75 -7.56 -13.74
N ARG A 607 -34.26 -8.72 -13.32
CA ARG A 607 -33.87 -10.05 -13.85
C ARG A 607 -34.63 -10.49 -15.10
N GLY A 608 -35.78 -9.89 -15.40
CA GLY A 608 -36.66 -10.38 -16.46
C GLY A 608 -37.20 -11.77 -16.14
N LYS A 609 -37.13 -12.71 -17.10
CA LYS A 609 -37.57 -14.11 -16.93
C LYS A 609 -36.50 -15.05 -16.35
N ALA A 610 -35.26 -14.57 -16.18
CA ALA A 610 -34.16 -15.40 -15.69
C ALA A 610 -34.35 -15.76 -14.21
N SER A 611 -34.04 -17.00 -13.86
CA SER A 611 -33.93 -17.41 -12.46
C SER A 611 -32.80 -16.66 -11.76
N PRO A 612 -32.80 -16.52 -10.42
CA PRO A 612 -31.70 -15.89 -9.69
C PRO A 612 -30.34 -16.53 -10.02
N PHE A 613 -30.31 -17.86 -10.17
CA PHE A 613 -29.10 -18.61 -10.51
C PHE A 613 -28.59 -18.30 -11.92
N GLU A 614 -29.47 -18.28 -12.93
CA GLU A 614 -29.09 -17.93 -14.31
C GLU A 614 -28.56 -16.50 -14.40
N PHE A 615 -29.22 -15.56 -13.70
CA PHE A 615 -28.76 -14.17 -13.63
C PHE A 615 -27.40 -14.06 -12.95
N ALA A 616 -27.21 -14.71 -11.80
CA ALA A 616 -25.96 -14.69 -11.07
C ALA A 616 -24.82 -15.33 -11.86
N SER A 617 -25.10 -16.44 -12.57
CA SER A 617 -24.13 -17.12 -13.44
C SER A 617 -23.70 -16.23 -14.60
N ALA A 618 -24.64 -15.53 -15.25
CA ALA A 618 -24.31 -14.58 -16.31
C ALA A 618 -23.46 -13.40 -15.81
N VAL A 619 -23.76 -12.86 -14.63
CA VAL A 619 -22.96 -11.78 -14.01
C VAL A 619 -21.55 -12.28 -13.65
N PHE A 620 -21.47 -13.47 -13.05
CA PHE A 620 -20.21 -14.11 -12.66
C PHE A 620 -19.33 -14.39 -13.89
N GLU A 621 -19.88 -15.01 -14.94
CA GLU A 621 -19.18 -15.30 -16.18
C GLU A 621 -18.71 -14.04 -16.90
N ALA A 622 -19.54 -12.99 -16.94
CA ALA A 622 -19.18 -11.73 -17.57
C ALA A 622 -18.00 -11.04 -16.86
N ALA A 623 -17.88 -11.19 -15.54
CA ALA A 623 -16.80 -10.60 -14.75
C ALA A 623 -15.54 -11.46 -14.70
N ASN A 624 -15.70 -12.76 -14.44
CA ASN A 624 -14.61 -13.69 -14.18
C ASN A 624 -14.16 -14.47 -15.43
N ARG A 625 -14.93 -14.43 -16.51
CA ARG A 625 -14.67 -15.07 -17.82
C ARG A 625 -14.65 -16.60 -17.81
N HIS A 626 -15.17 -17.19 -16.75
CA HIS A 626 -15.41 -18.63 -16.66
C HIS A 626 -16.70 -18.89 -15.89
N ALA A 627 -17.31 -20.05 -16.12
CA ALA A 627 -18.49 -20.50 -15.39
C ALA A 627 -18.17 -20.71 -13.89
N PRO A 628 -19.18 -20.57 -13.00
CA PRO A 628 -19.02 -20.95 -11.60
C PRO A 628 -18.74 -22.45 -11.49
N ASN A 629 -17.61 -22.82 -10.90
CA ASN A 629 -17.21 -24.21 -10.69
C ASN A 629 -17.62 -24.69 -9.29
N GLY A 630 -18.05 -25.96 -9.18
CA GLY A 630 -18.38 -26.58 -7.90
C GLY A 630 -19.72 -26.16 -7.29
N VAL A 631 -20.62 -25.55 -8.07
CA VAL A 631 -21.96 -25.15 -7.62
C VAL A 631 -23.02 -26.03 -8.30
N VAL A 632 -23.76 -26.81 -7.51
CA VAL A 632 -24.93 -27.56 -7.96
C VAL A 632 -26.18 -26.84 -7.46
N TRP A 633 -26.96 -26.25 -8.37
CA TRP A 633 -28.21 -25.60 -8.00
C TRP A 633 -29.35 -26.60 -7.97
N ILE A 634 -29.79 -26.96 -6.77
CA ILE A 634 -30.99 -27.77 -6.59
C ILE A 634 -32.17 -26.79 -6.61
N LYS A 635 -32.94 -26.78 -7.70
CA LYS A 635 -34.27 -26.14 -7.69
C LYS A 635 -35.09 -26.87 -6.64
N ALA A 636 -35.47 -26.18 -5.56
CA ALA A 636 -36.50 -26.71 -4.66
C ALA A 636 -37.72 -27.02 -5.52
N GLY A 637 -38.07 -28.31 -5.61
CA GLY A 637 -39.21 -28.77 -6.37
C GLY A 637 -40.47 -28.12 -5.81
N GLY A 638 -41.13 -27.30 -6.63
CA GLY A 638 -42.53 -27.03 -6.45
C GLY A 638 -43.29 -28.17 -7.10
N ASP A 639 -43.46 -29.27 -6.37
CA ASP A 639 -44.56 -30.21 -6.59
C ASP A 639 -45.45 -30.10 -5.36
N SER A 640 -46.67 -29.63 -5.62
CA SER A 640 -47.92 -29.78 -4.85
C SER A 640 -47.82 -30.31 -3.41
N ASP A 641 -47.96 -29.41 -2.44
CA ASP A 641 -48.72 -29.67 -1.21
C ASP A 641 -49.88 -28.67 -1.19
N ALA A 642 -50.83 -28.90 -2.10
CA ALA A 642 -52.19 -28.39 -2.01
C ALA A 642 -53.11 -29.60 -2.12
N ASP A 643 -53.87 -29.82 -1.04
CA ASP A 643 -55.04 -30.68 -0.89
C ASP A 643 -54.87 -32.20 -1.13
N GLU A 644 -54.90 -32.96 -0.05
CA GLU A 644 -56.08 -33.79 0.32
C GLU A 644 -55.73 -34.71 1.50
N GLN A 645 -56.32 -34.43 2.67
CA GLN A 645 -56.96 -35.47 3.49
C GLN A 645 -57.93 -34.80 4.47
N GLU A 646 -59.20 -34.81 4.06
CA GLU A 646 -60.36 -34.80 4.95
C GLU A 646 -60.33 -36.07 5.82
N GLU A 647 -60.28 -35.91 7.15
CA GLU A 647 -61.25 -36.43 8.13
C GLU A 647 -61.01 -35.82 9.51
#